data_AF-A0A2M8GB83-F1
#
_entry.id   AF-A0A2M8GB83-F1
#
_cell.length_a   1.000
_cell.length_b   1.000
_cell.length_c   1.000
_cell.angle_alpha   90.00
_cell.angle_beta   90.00
_cell.angle_gamma   90.00
#
_symmetry.space_group_name_H-M   'P 1'
#
loop_
_entity.id
_entity.type
_entity.pdbx_description
1 polymer ?
#
loop_
_entity_poly.entity_id
_entity_poly.type
_entity_poly.pdbx_seq_one_letter_code
_entity_poly.pdbx_strand_id
1 'polypeptide(L)'
;MERSLPMNKKVFISIHVLCVLMMFLLFTSQKVFAEDVKKIAIFPFDIYSKANATDLKKAIHTGITTELQKAKFIQLIDSEILSRAIEGKSINEKLAITVGKDTGATFAVMGSLSQFGETISVDARIIDIRQEKVLPPIFIQGKGLESIGRIATQLKTEIMISIAAEQRIARIEFKGNRKIEAGAISQVIKSAKGNLFSEADLSSDIKAIYKMGYFQDVTADVIATPEGKVITFILKEKPIITEIEIKGNKAIGREEMEAVLTTKTRQSLNPEKIKEDTEKIKALYDNKGYCNAEVLDSIERKGDDQVVRVIFNIIENKKLYIKKITFEGNQAYTDKELKKMISVSEWSIFRFFTDAGLLKKEQLKQEINKLQVFYLNNGFINAQVGEPEITHDKKWIYVEIPVTEGKRFRVGKVDITGDEPKLPRPSLLKNMQINKKEYFDRASVIKDIEYLTQVCSDEGYAYADVTPRTVPHEKEQTVDVTYNITKGNQVYFNRITITGNTKTRDKVIRRQLAVVEGDLYNSSKLKRSYMALNRLRYFEEVNFQTEKGPDETLTDVNIHIKEKPTGFFSVGAGYSAIDQAVITGQISQQNLFGRGQSLSLKVHLGSRVTSYDVSFIEPWLFDIPLWSKFDLWNLIREYDSYDLDSKGFGITFGYPLREYVTGYIGYRLSTNSISNLDPIVSFLIQAQEGSRTTSSITTTLVRDTTDEPIFPSRGSKNSISLEHAGTILQGNTSFTRYEASSTWFFPLFREVVFGIRGRGGYIQAHEGKELPVYERFYLGGINSLRGLREVGPKDPWTGDVIGGTTMFNVNAEFLFPLIKSAGMKGVVFFDTGNAWESGYRLGDLRKTAGAGIRWYSPIGPLRLEWGYVLDRKEGEPASRWEFTIGMFM
;
A
#
# COMPACT_ATOMS: atom_id res chain seq x y z
N MET A 1 -52.03 69.28 -17.08
CA MET A 1 -51.19 69.29 -15.87
C MET A 1 -49.98 68.41 -16.15
N GLU A 2 -48.81 68.98 -16.42
CA GLU A 2 -47.79 69.39 -15.42
C GLU A 2 -47.27 68.16 -14.65
N ARG A 3 -45.98 67.80 -14.58
CA ARG A 3 -44.68 68.51 -14.53
C ARG A 3 -43.57 67.43 -14.72
N SER A 4 -42.60 67.57 -15.62
CA SER A 4 -41.25 68.18 -15.48
C SER A 4 -40.21 67.47 -14.58
N LEU A 5 -39.26 66.76 -15.25
CA LEU A 5 -37.77 66.73 -15.08
C LEU A 5 -37.15 66.17 -13.76
N PRO A 6 -35.89 65.65 -13.75
CA PRO A 6 -34.80 65.89 -14.71
C PRO A 6 -34.05 64.66 -15.26
N MET A 7 -33.53 64.84 -16.47
CA MET A 7 -32.67 63.91 -17.21
C MET A 7 -31.20 64.11 -16.81
N ASN A 8 -30.55 63.06 -16.32
CA ASN A 8 -29.23 63.13 -15.70
C ASN A 8 -28.10 63.07 -16.75
N LYS A 9 -27.16 64.02 -16.66
CA LYS A 9 -26.15 64.44 -17.64
C LYS A 9 -25.02 63.44 -17.98
N LYS A 10 -25.16 62.14 -17.74
CA LYS A 10 -24.08 61.16 -18.01
C LYS A 10 -24.21 60.34 -19.31
N VAL A 11 -25.33 60.45 -20.02
CA VAL A 11 -25.55 59.66 -21.26
C VAL A 11 -25.14 60.42 -22.53
N PHE A 12 -25.12 61.75 -22.53
CA PHE A 12 -24.70 62.54 -23.70
C PHE A 12 -23.18 62.67 -23.87
N ILE A 13 -22.40 62.50 -22.78
CA ILE A 13 -20.93 62.50 -22.86
C ILE A 13 -20.43 61.16 -23.42
N SER A 14 -21.15 60.06 -23.19
CA SER A 14 -20.73 58.75 -23.73
C SER A 14 -20.94 58.62 -25.24
N ILE A 15 -21.90 59.32 -25.86
CA ILE A 15 -22.07 59.26 -27.33
C ILE A 15 -21.12 60.23 -28.05
N HIS A 16 -20.79 61.39 -27.45
CA HIS A 16 -19.78 62.29 -28.03
C HIS A 16 -18.34 61.81 -27.79
N VAL A 17 -18.04 61.13 -26.68
CA VAL A 17 -16.74 60.46 -26.51
C VAL A 17 -16.63 59.22 -27.39
N LEU A 18 -17.73 58.47 -27.63
CA LEU A 18 -17.72 57.35 -28.57
C LEU A 18 -17.58 57.83 -30.03
N CYS A 19 -18.23 58.92 -30.44
CA CYS A 19 -18.04 59.48 -31.79
C CYS A 19 -16.70 60.19 -31.97
N VAL A 20 -16.14 60.84 -30.94
CA VAL A 20 -14.80 61.48 -31.02
C VAL A 20 -13.68 60.45 -30.90
N LEU A 21 -13.82 59.34 -30.13
CA LEU A 21 -12.87 58.22 -30.19
C LEU A 21 -12.99 57.46 -31.52
N MET A 22 -14.20 57.31 -32.09
CA MET A 22 -14.38 56.66 -33.38
C MET A 22 -13.90 57.53 -34.55
N MET A 23 -13.89 58.87 -34.41
CA MET A 23 -13.22 59.79 -35.34
C MET A 23 -11.69 59.86 -35.13
N PHE A 24 -11.18 59.70 -33.90
CA PHE A 24 -9.73 59.57 -33.66
C PHE A 24 -9.17 58.20 -34.09
N LEU A 25 -10.01 57.16 -34.11
CA LEU A 25 -9.70 55.85 -34.70
C LEU A 25 -9.77 55.83 -36.24
N LEU A 26 -10.30 56.87 -36.88
CA LEU A 26 -10.29 57.03 -38.35
C LEU A 26 -9.22 58.02 -38.85
N PHE A 27 -8.48 58.69 -37.96
CA PHE A 27 -7.40 59.62 -38.30
C PHE A 27 -6.05 59.31 -37.66
N THR A 28 -5.84 58.09 -37.17
CA THR A 28 -4.48 57.54 -37.22
C THR A 28 -4.30 57.02 -38.63
N SER A 29 -3.65 57.84 -39.46
CA SER A 29 -2.95 57.32 -40.62
C SER A 29 -1.99 56.25 -40.09
N GLN A 30 -2.43 54.99 -40.12
CA GLN A 30 -1.49 53.90 -40.22
C GLN A 30 -0.71 54.22 -41.49
N LYS A 31 0.48 54.81 -41.31
CA LYS A 31 1.60 54.42 -42.15
C LYS A 31 1.67 52.92 -41.95
N VAL A 32 0.92 52.19 -42.78
CA VAL A 32 1.27 50.85 -43.17
C VAL A 32 2.67 51.04 -43.73
N PHE A 33 3.67 50.82 -42.87
CA PHE A 33 4.98 50.46 -43.36
C PHE A 33 4.70 49.18 -44.13
N ALA A 34 4.53 49.32 -45.45
CA ALA A 34 4.66 48.19 -46.35
C ALA A 34 5.96 47.52 -45.92
N GLU A 35 5.90 46.24 -45.52
CA GLU A 35 7.12 45.48 -45.29
C GLU A 35 7.96 45.64 -46.56
N ASP A 36 9.11 46.29 -46.42
CA ASP A 36 9.97 46.65 -47.55
C ASP A 36 10.43 45.32 -48.19
N VAL A 37 9.76 44.91 -49.26
CA VAL A 37 10.00 43.62 -49.91
C VAL A 37 11.45 43.60 -50.38
N LYS A 38 12.26 42.72 -49.77
CA LYS A 38 13.68 42.62 -50.10
C LYS A 38 13.82 41.79 -51.37
N LYS A 39 14.32 42.42 -52.44
CA LYS A 39 14.64 41.71 -53.68
C LYS A 39 15.99 41.03 -53.55
N ILE A 40 16.06 39.71 -53.72
CA ILE A 40 17.31 38.95 -53.53
C ILE A 40 17.69 38.26 -54.85
N ALA A 41 18.90 38.54 -55.34
CA ALA A 41 19.51 37.80 -56.44
C ALA A 41 20.36 36.66 -55.88
N ILE A 42 20.03 35.41 -56.23
CA ILE A 42 20.79 34.23 -55.79
C ILE A 42 21.65 33.76 -56.95
N PHE A 43 22.96 33.99 -56.86
CA PHE A 43 23.90 33.57 -57.87
C PHE A 43 24.14 32.06 -57.79
N PRO A 44 24.46 31.39 -58.91
CA PRO A 44 24.85 30.00 -58.90
C PRO A 44 26.07 29.79 -57.97
N PHE A 45 25.96 28.85 -57.04
CA PHE A 45 27.07 28.51 -56.16
C PHE A 45 28.15 27.74 -56.93
N ASP A 46 29.41 28.02 -56.60
CA ASP A 46 30.56 27.26 -57.09
C ASP A 46 30.58 25.90 -56.40
N ILE A 47 30.67 24.81 -57.18
CA ILE A 47 30.63 23.45 -56.63
C ILE A 47 31.99 22.79 -56.76
N TYR A 48 32.57 22.41 -55.63
CA TYR A 48 33.81 21.65 -55.53
C TYR A 48 33.50 20.23 -55.04
N SER A 49 33.26 19.30 -55.98
CA SER A 49 33.02 17.89 -55.67
C SER A 49 33.66 16.96 -56.70
N LYS A 50 34.06 15.75 -56.28
CA LYS A 50 34.62 14.70 -57.14
C LYS A 50 33.57 13.97 -57.99
N ALA A 51 32.28 14.02 -57.61
CA ALA A 51 31.15 13.42 -58.33
C ALA A 51 29.86 14.24 -58.11
N ASN A 52 28.93 14.24 -59.07
CA ASN A 52 27.58 14.85 -58.96
C ASN A 52 27.54 16.38 -58.79
N ALA A 53 28.52 17.11 -59.33
CA ALA A 53 28.58 18.57 -59.22
C ALA A 53 27.32 19.28 -59.76
N THR A 54 26.73 18.79 -60.85
CA THR A 54 25.50 19.33 -61.45
C THR A 54 24.28 19.15 -60.54
N ASP A 55 24.14 17.96 -59.93
CA ASP A 55 23.01 17.65 -59.05
C ASP A 55 23.10 18.42 -57.73
N LEU A 56 24.30 18.56 -57.17
CA LEU A 56 24.56 19.39 -56.00
C LEU A 56 24.25 20.86 -56.26
N LYS A 57 24.67 21.38 -57.42
CA LYS A 57 24.38 22.75 -57.85
C LYS A 57 22.88 23.01 -57.89
N LYS A 58 22.12 22.09 -58.48
CA LYS A 58 20.66 22.18 -58.56
C LYS A 58 20.01 22.05 -57.19
N ALA A 59 20.43 21.07 -56.38
CA ALA A 59 19.85 20.80 -55.07
C ALA A 59 20.02 21.97 -54.09
N ILE A 60 21.23 22.57 -54.01
CA ILE A 60 21.46 23.71 -53.11
C ILE A 60 20.72 24.96 -53.59
N HIS A 61 20.71 25.24 -54.90
CA HIS A 61 20.00 26.38 -55.47
C HIS A 61 18.49 26.25 -55.26
N THR A 62 17.90 25.10 -55.59
CA THR A 62 16.48 24.82 -55.36
C THR A 62 16.13 24.84 -53.87
N GLY A 63 16.98 24.28 -53.01
CA GLY A 63 16.77 24.30 -51.55
C GLY A 63 16.70 25.73 -51.00
N ILE A 64 17.71 26.55 -51.30
CA ILE A 64 17.78 27.94 -50.79
C ILE A 64 16.65 28.80 -51.34
N THR A 65 16.37 28.71 -52.64
CA THR A 65 15.28 29.46 -53.29
C THR A 65 13.92 29.09 -52.70
N THR A 66 13.64 27.79 -52.51
CA THR A 66 12.40 27.30 -51.91
C THR A 66 12.24 27.78 -50.47
N GLU A 67 13.31 27.73 -49.65
CA GLU A 67 13.25 28.19 -48.26
C GLU A 67 13.09 29.71 -48.14
N LEU A 68 13.75 30.49 -49.00
CA LEU A 68 13.62 31.96 -49.00
C LEU A 68 12.24 32.42 -49.49
N GLN A 69 11.64 31.72 -50.47
CA GLN A 69 10.29 32.01 -50.96
C GLN A 69 9.19 31.78 -49.89
N LYS A 70 9.46 30.99 -48.85
CA LYS A 70 8.53 30.84 -47.71
C LYS A 70 8.40 32.13 -46.87
N ALA A 71 9.34 33.08 -46.99
CA ALA A 71 9.27 34.35 -46.27
C ALA A 71 8.45 35.38 -47.06
N LYS A 72 7.37 35.89 -46.45
CA LYS A 72 6.39 36.78 -47.11
C LYS A 72 6.96 38.12 -47.62
N PHE A 73 8.11 38.55 -47.10
CA PHE A 73 8.75 39.84 -47.42
C PHE A 73 10.01 39.69 -48.30
N ILE A 74 10.23 38.52 -48.90
CA ILE A 74 11.30 38.29 -49.87
C ILE A 74 10.70 38.13 -51.26
N GLN A 75 11.31 38.79 -52.23
CA GLN A 75 11.08 38.53 -53.65
C GLN A 75 12.40 38.10 -54.28
N LEU A 76 12.45 36.90 -54.86
CA LEU A 76 13.65 36.45 -55.58
C LEU A 76 13.67 37.07 -56.98
N ILE A 77 14.85 37.47 -57.43
CA ILE A 77 15.06 37.84 -58.83
C ILE A 77 14.92 36.58 -59.69
N ASP A 78 14.22 36.71 -60.82
CA ASP A 78 13.99 35.60 -61.74
C ASP A 78 15.31 35.00 -62.26
N SER A 79 15.40 33.68 -62.24
CA SER A 79 16.61 32.95 -62.59
C SER A 79 16.99 33.09 -64.07
N GLU A 80 16.03 33.26 -64.99
CA GLU A 80 16.31 33.48 -66.41
C GLU A 80 16.93 34.87 -66.62
N ILE A 81 16.37 35.89 -65.97
CA ILE A 81 16.91 37.27 -66.01
C ILE A 81 18.33 37.28 -65.46
N LEU A 82 18.56 36.63 -64.31
CA LEU A 82 19.88 36.56 -63.70
C LEU A 82 20.89 35.80 -64.57
N SER A 83 20.47 34.68 -65.20
CA SER A 83 21.33 33.87 -66.07
C SER A 83 21.82 34.62 -67.31
N ARG A 84 20.96 35.43 -67.95
CA ARG A 84 21.33 36.28 -69.10
C ARG A 84 22.29 37.39 -68.69
N ALA A 85 22.13 37.96 -67.49
CA ALA A 85 22.98 39.05 -67.02
C ALA A 85 24.44 38.62 -66.71
N ILE A 86 24.64 37.34 -66.37
CA ILE A 86 25.94 36.75 -66.02
C ILE A 86 26.57 35.92 -67.16
N GLU A 87 25.87 35.71 -68.28
CA GLU A 87 26.33 34.88 -69.40
C GLU A 87 27.68 35.37 -69.95
N GLY A 88 28.64 34.44 -70.07
CA GLY A 88 30.00 34.73 -70.56
C GLY A 88 30.90 35.52 -69.60
N LYS A 89 30.49 35.79 -68.35
CA LYS A 89 31.25 36.58 -67.37
C LYS A 89 31.67 35.73 -66.16
N SER A 90 32.83 36.02 -65.59
CA SER A 90 33.31 35.40 -64.34
C SER A 90 32.55 35.96 -63.13
N ILE A 91 31.89 35.10 -62.35
CA ILE A 91 31.11 35.49 -61.18
C ILE A 91 32.05 35.89 -60.05
N ASN A 92 32.10 37.20 -59.78
CA ASN A 92 32.84 37.78 -58.66
C ASN A 92 32.01 38.88 -58.00
N GLU A 93 32.47 39.40 -56.86
CA GLU A 93 31.74 40.41 -56.07
C GLU A 93 31.40 41.66 -56.89
N LYS A 94 32.33 42.11 -57.75
CA LYS A 94 32.09 43.27 -58.64
C LYS A 94 30.95 42.99 -59.62
N LEU A 95 30.93 41.81 -60.23
CA LEU A 95 29.84 41.42 -61.12
C LEU A 95 28.52 41.30 -60.37
N ALA A 96 28.52 40.73 -59.16
CA ALA A 96 27.32 40.57 -58.35
C ALA A 96 26.69 41.92 -57.96
N ILE A 97 27.51 42.93 -57.67
CA ILE A 97 27.05 44.31 -57.41
C ILE A 97 26.43 44.91 -58.67
N THR A 98 27.10 44.84 -59.82
CA THR A 98 26.60 45.41 -61.09
C THR A 98 25.29 44.76 -61.50
N VAL A 99 25.25 43.42 -61.53
CA VAL A 99 24.05 42.65 -61.89
C VAL A 99 22.93 42.87 -60.86
N GLY A 100 23.26 42.98 -59.58
CA GLY A 100 22.29 43.32 -58.54
C GLY A 100 21.63 44.69 -58.78
N LYS A 101 22.41 45.71 -59.18
CA LYS A 101 21.86 47.04 -59.55
C LYS A 101 20.97 46.96 -60.79
N ASP A 102 21.43 46.26 -61.83
CA ASP A 102 20.70 46.14 -63.10
C ASP A 102 19.37 45.40 -62.95
N THR A 103 19.33 44.41 -62.05
CA THR A 103 18.12 43.60 -61.77
C THR A 103 17.23 44.20 -60.68
N GLY A 104 17.64 45.29 -60.03
CA GLY A 104 16.93 45.91 -58.91
C GLY A 104 16.96 45.07 -57.63
N ALA A 105 17.92 44.15 -57.49
CA ALA A 105 18.13 43.40 -56.26
C ALA A 105 18.62 44.32 -55.13
N THR A 106 18.04 44.14 -53.94
CA THR A 106 18.50 44.79 -52.71
C THR A 106 19.72 44.08 -52.13
N PHE A 107 19.75 42.75 -52.25
CA PHE A 107 20.86 41.92 -51.82
C PHE A 107 21.22 40.89 -52.90
N ALA A 108 22.50 40.57 -53.02
CA ALA A 108 22.97 39.42 -53.79
C ALA A 108 23.55 38.36 -52.84
N VAL A 109 23.24 37.08 -53.09
CA VAL A 109 23.80 35.94 -52.38
C VAL A 109 24.61 35.12 -53.35
N MET A 110 25.88 34.89 -53.04
CA MET A 110 26.79 34.04 -53.81
C MET A 110 27.63 33.20 -52.86
N GLY A 111 28.27 32.13 -53.34
CA GLY A 111 29.07 31.29 -52.47
C GLY A 111 29.57 30.03 -53.15
N SER A 112 30.16 29.15 -52.33
CA SER A 112 30.60 27.84 -52.78
C SER A 112 30.06 26.73 -51.89
N LEU A 113 29.94 25.54 -52.47
CA LEU A 113 29.67 24.30 -51.78
C LEU A 113 30.82 23.34 -52.07
N SER A 114 31.46 22.86 -51.00
CA SER A 114 32.56 21.90 -51.09
C SER A 114 32.14 20.57 -50.47
N GLN A 115 32.41 19.48 -51.19
CA GLN A 115 32.17 18.12 -50.70
C GLN A 115 33.48 17.37 -50.49
N PHE A 116 33.73 16.96 -49.24
CA PHE A 116 34.89 16.16 -48.84
C PHE A 116 34.42 14.88 -48.15
N GLY A 117 34.45 13.75 -48.89
CA GLY A 117 33.87 12.49 -48.43
C GLY A 117 32.36 12.63 -48.22
N GLU A 118 31.90 12.29 -47.02
CA GLU A 118 30.50 12.49 -46.60
C GLU A 118 30.19 13.90 -46.10
N THR A 119 31.19 14.78 -45.96
CA THR A 119 30.98 16.13 -45.44
C THR A 119 30.66 17.10 -46.57
N ILE A 120 29.62 17.91 -46.37
CA ILE A 120 29.26 19.04 -47.23
C ILE A 120 29.43 20.32 -46.42
N SER A 121 30.20 21.28 -46.93
CA SER A 121 30.31 22.63 -46.37
C SER A 121 29.83 23.66 -47.38
N VAL A 122 29.09 24.67 -46.90
CA VAL A 122 28.62 25.80 -47.69
C VAL A 122 29.17 27.08 -47.10
N ASP A 123 29.84 27.84 -47.95
CA ASP A 123 30.38 29.17 -47.68
C ASP A 123 29.59 30.18 -48.50
N ALA A 124 28.67 30.91 -47.87
CA ALA A 124 27.85 31.91 -48.52
C ALA A 124 28.26 33.32 -48.11
N ARG A 125 28.19 34.24 -49.07
CA ARG A 125 28.41 35.68 -48.89
C ARG A 125 27.16 36.42 -49.32
N ILE A 126 26.78 37.40 -48.51
CA ILE A 126 25.67 38.30 -48.81
C ILE A 126 26.27 39.67 -49.13
N ILE A 127 25.81 40.28 -50.21
CA ILE A 127 26.27 41.59 -50.64
C ILE A 127 25.08 42.54 -50.57
N ASP A 128 25.20 43.60 -49.79
CA ASP A 128 24.28 44.74 -49.82
C ASP A 128 24.59 45.56 -51.07
N ILE A 129 23.67 45.55 -52.04
CA ILE A 129 23.84 46.18 -53.34
C ILE A 129 23.81 47.71 -53.23
N ARG A 130 23.08 48.24 -52.25
CA ARG A 130 22.96 49.69 -52.04
C ARG A 130 24.20 50.26 -51.37
N GLN A 131 24.78 49.52 -50.42
CA GLN A 131 25.98 49.94 -49.69
C GLN A 131 27.28 49.45 -50.36
N GLU A 132 27.19 48.64 -51.42
CA GLU A 132 28.31 47.98 -52.08
C GLU A 132 29.23 47.24 -51.09
N LYS A 133 28.62 46.63 -50.07
CA LYS A 133 29.33 46.04 -48.94
C LYS A 133 29.01 44.56 -48.81
N VAL A 134 30.06 43.74 -48.69
CA VAL A 134 29.94 42.33 -48.34
C VAL A 134 29.66 42.22 -46.83
N LEU A 135 28.56 41.58 -46.47
CA LEU A 135 28.20 41.24 -45.10
C LEU A 135 29.07 40.05 -44.61
N PRO A 136 29.19 39.82 -43.29
CA PRO A 136 29.95 38.70 -42.75
C PRO A 136 29.57 37.36 -43.42
N PRO A 137 30.56 36.52 -43.78
CA PRO A 137 30.29 35.26 -44.48
C PRO A 137 29.57 34.26 -43.56
N ILE A 138 28.71 33.44 -44.16
CA ILE A 138 27.95 32.38 -43.49
C ILE A 138 28.61 31.04 -43.84
N PHE A 139 28.98 30.27 -42.82
CA PHE A 139 29.57 28.94 -42.95
C PHE A 139 28.66 27.89 -42.32
N ILE A 140 28.25 26.87 -43.09
CA ILE A 140 27.35 25.81 -42.63
C ILE A 140 27.88 24.45 -43.09
N GLN A 141 27.84 23.44 -42.20
CA GLN A 141 28.34 22.10 -42.48
C GLN A 141 27.27 21.02 -42.19
N GLY A 142 27.25 19.98 -43.02
CA GLY A 142 26.40 18.80 -42.87
C GLY A 142 27.10 17.51 -43.30
N LYS A 143 26.50 16.37 -42.95
CA LYS A 143 26.95 15.03 -43.36
C LYS A 143 25.91 14.40 -44.29
N GLY A 144 26.37 13.85 -45.41
CA GLY A 144 25.54 13.19 -46.43
C GLY A 144 24.74 14.16 -47.28
N LEU A 145 24.27 13.68 -48.44
CA LEU A 145 23.44 14.44 -49.38
C LEU A 145 22.08 14.83 -48.79
N GLU A 146 21.53 14.03 -47.88
CA GLU A 146 20.26 14.33 -47.18
C GLU A 146 20.34 15.59 -46.31
N SER A 147 21.55 16.04 -45.94
CA SER A 147 21.72 17.25 -45.15
C SER A 147 21.50 18.55 -45.92
N ILE A 148 21.42 18.53 -47.26
CA ILE A 148 21.27 19.73 -48.11
C ILE A 148 20.00 20.51 -47.77
N GLY A 149 18.87 19.83 -47.50
CA GLY A 149 17.64 20.49 -47.08
C GLY A 149 17.81 21.26 -45.77
N ARG A 150 18.46 20.65 -44.77
CA ARG A 150 18.77 21.28 -43.48
C ARG A 150 19.74 22.45 -43.64
N ILE A 151 20.77 22.30 -44.49
CA ILE A 151 21.72 23.36 -44.80
C ILE A 151 21.00 24.55 -45.45
N ALA A 152 20.08 24.31 -46.38
CA ALA A 152 19.27 25.36 -46.99
C ALA A 152 18.39 26.10 -45.98
N THR A 153 17.75 25.39 -45.04
CA THR A 153 16.96 26.01 -43.96
C THR A 153 17.82 26.87 -43.02
N GLN A 154 19.01 26.37 -42.65
CA GLN A 154 19.97 27.11 -41.83
C GLN A 154 20.48 28.34 -42.58
N LEU A 155 20.82 28.19 -43.85
CA LEU A 155 21.32 29.28 -44.68
C LEU A 155 20.25 30.36 -44.88
N LYS A 156 18.99 29.97 -45.11
CA LYS A 156 17.86 30.91 -45.09
C LYS A 156 17.82 31.67 -43.77
N THR A 157 17.93 30.98 -42.64
CA THR A 157 17.87 31.62 -41.31
C THR A 157 18.99 32.65 -41.12
N GLU A 158 20.23 32.29 -41.43
CA GLU A 158 21.39 33.19 -41.33
C GLU A 158 21.31 34.37 -42.32
N ILE A 159 20.80 34.13 -43.54
CA ILE A 159 20.51 35.18 -44.51
C ILE A 159 19.47 36.15 -43.95
N MET A 160 18.35 35.63 -43.43
CA MET A 160 17.27 36.44 -42.84
C MET A 160 17.75 37.27 -41.66
N ILE A 161 18.53 36.66 -40.78
CA ILE A 161 19.18 37.34 -39.68
C ILE A 161 19.99 38.50 -40.28
N SER A 162 20.87 38.26 -41.24
CA SER A 162 21.77 39.27 -41.82
C SER A 162 21.07 40.44 -42.55
N ILE A 163 19.96 40.20 -43.27
CA ILE A 163 19.34 41.20 -44.17
C ILE A 163 18.03 41.80 -43.66
N ALA A 164 17.43 41.23 -42.62
CA ALA A 164 16.15 41.65 -42.05
C ALA A 164 16.30 41.94 -40.55
N ALA A 165 17.20 42.88 -40.22
CA ALA A 165 17.46 43.29 -38.84
C ALA A 165 16.17 43.77 -38.13
N GLU A 166 15.26 44.41 -38.87
CA GLU A 166 13.95 44.87 -38.40
C GLU A 166 12.99 43.73 -37.98
N GLN A 167 13.25 42.49 -38.42
CA GLN A 167 12.47 41.29 -38.07
C GLN A 167 13.12 40.49 -36.93
N ARG A 168 14.29 40.90 -36.43
CA ARG A 168 14.91 40.27 -35.26
C ARG A 168 14.26 40.76 -33.97
N ILE A 169 14.25 39.91 -32.95
CA ILE A 169 13.82 40.28 -31.60
C ILE A 169 14.93 41.11 -30.95
N ALA A 170 14.69 42.42 -30.81
CA ALA A 170 15.65 43.36 -30.22
C ALA A 170 15.82 43.12 -28.72
N ARG A 171 14.70 42.92 -28.02
CA ARG A 171 14.63 42.55 -26.60
C ARG A 171 13.24 42.04 -26.23
N ILE A 172 13.16 41.37 -25.08
CA ILE A 172 11.93 40.86 -24.49
C ILE A 172 11.75 41.52 -23.13
N GLU A 173 10.55 42.02 -22.87
CA GLU A 173 10.18 42.68 -21.63
C GLU A 173 8.98 41.97 -20.99
N PHE A 174 8.93 41.97 -19.66
CA PHE A 174 7.81 41.45 -18.89
C PHE A 174 7.24 42.59 -18.04
N LYS A 175 5.92 42.77 -18.07
CA LYS A 175 5.22 43.79 -17.29
C LYS A 175 4.10 43.15 -16.50
N GLY A 176 3.95 43.55 -15.24
CA GLY A 176 2.87 43.09 -14.35
C GLY A 176 3.21 41.84 -13.52
N ASN A 177 4.37 41.22 -13.74
CA ASN A 177 4.95 40.28 -12.79
C ASN A 177 5.50 41.03 -11.56
N ARG A 178 5.24 40.51 -10.37
CA ARG A 178 5.65 41.07 -9.07
C ARG A 178 6.42 40.04 -8.27
N LYS A 179 5.85 38.85 -8.06
CA LYS A 179 6.49 37.77 -7.30
C LYS A 179 7.22 36.77 -8.18
N ILE A 180 6.79 36.59 -9.42
CA ILE A 180 7.48 35.72 -10.37
C ILE A 180 8.54 36.55 -11.08
N GLU A 181 9.80 36.16 -10.92
CA GLU A 181 10.91 36.87 -11.54
C GLU A 181 10.92 36.70 -13.06
N ALA A 182 11.28 37.77 -13.78
CA ALA A 182 11.40 37.76 -15.24
C ALA A 182 12.35 36.66 -15.77
N GLY A 183 13.38 36.31 -14.99
CA GLY A 183 14.31 35.24 -15.32
C GLY A 183 13.63 33.86 -15.40
N ALA A 184 12.72 33.55 -14.46
CA ALA A 184 11.98 32.29 -14.46
C ALA A 184 11.02 32.18 -15.65
N ILE A 185 10.39 33.30 -16.02
CA ILE A 185 9.49 33.38 -17.18
C ILE A 185 10.29 33.22 -18.48
N SER A 186 11.50 33.78 -18.53
CA SER A 186 12.39 33.68 -19.70
C SER A 186 12.86 32.25 -19.99
N GLN A 187 12.90 31.36 -19.00
CA GLN A 187 13.33 29.96 -19.19
C GLN A 187 12.28 29.08 -19.90
N VAL A 188 11.01 29.49 -19.91
CA VAL A 188 9.93 28.68 -20.49
C VAL A 188 9.51 29.11 -21.90
N ILE A 189 10.04 30.24 -22.39
CA ILE A 189 9.74 30.79 -23.72
C ILE A 189 10.83 30.42 -24.73
N LYS A 190 10.44 30.28 -25.99
CA LYS A 190 11.30 29.98 -27.15
C LYS A 190 11.87 31.26 -27.76
N SER A 191 11.11 32.35 -27.72
CA SER A 191 11.54 33.65 -28.21
C SER A 191 12.75 34.15 -27.41
N ALA A 192 13.82 34.55 -28.09
CA ALA A 192 15.05 35.05 -27.46
C ALA A 192 15.60 36.25 -28.23
N LYS A 193 16.30 37.15 -27.54
CA LYS A 193 16.98 38.29 -28.15
C LYS A 193 17.92 37.81 -29.27
N GLY A 194 17.83 38.43 -30.44
CA GLY A 194 18.64 38.11 -31.62
C GLY A 194 18.00 37.11 -32.58
N ASN A 195 17.01 36.31 -32.13
CA ASN A 195 16.26 35.39 -32.99
C ASN A 195 15.30 36.16 -33.91
N LEU A 196 14.87 35.52 -34.99
CA LEU A 196 13.81 36.05 -35.84
C LEU A 196 12.46 35.98 -35.13
N PHE A 197 11.66 37.04 -35.30
CA PHE A 197 10.29 37.06 -34.79
C PHE A 197 9.40 36.04 -35.52
N SER A 198 8.58 35.33 -34.74
CA SER A 198 7.68 34.28 -35.21
C SER A 198 6.39 34.33 -34.40
N GLU A 199 5.25 34.52 -35.07
CA GLU A 199 3.94 34.54 -34.41
C GLU A 199 3.57 33.18 -33.80
N ALA A 200 4.03 32.09 -34.43
CA ALA A 200 3.82 30.73 -33.93
C ALA A 200 4.57 30.50 -32.62
N ASP A 201 5.82 30.98 -32.53
CA ASP A 201 6.60 30.91 -31.30
C ASP A 201 6.01 31.84 -30.23
N LEU A 202 5.56 33.05 -30.58
CA LEU A 202 4.87 33.94 -29.64
C LEU A 202 3.62 33.29 -29.04
N SER A 203 2.79 32.63 -29.84
CA SER A 203 1.62 31.90 -29.35
C SER A 203 2.01 30.71 -28.45
N SER A 204 3.07 29.98 -28.81
CA SER A 204 3.63 28.91 -27.97
C SER A 204 4.14 29.47 -26.63
N ASP A 205 4.75 30.65 -26.64
CA ASP A 205 5.32 31.30 -25.47
C ASP A 205 4.23 31.80 -24.52
N ILE A 206 3.17 32.43 -25.04
CA ILE A 206 1.98 32.80 -24.24
C ILE A 206 1.39 31.58 -23.54
N LYS A 207 1.23 30.47 -24.27
CA LYS A 207 0.74 29.20 -23.71
C LYS A 207 1.68 28.62 -22.65
N ALA A 208 3.00 28.69 -22.87
CA ALA A 208 4.00 28.21 -21.93
C ALA A 208 3.97 28.99 -20.62
N ILE A 209 3.90 30.33 -20.70
CA ILE A 209 3.78 31.21 -19.52
C ILE A 209 2.46 30.95 -18.79
N TYR A 210 1.34 30.82 -19.49
CA TYR A 210 0.05 30.50 -18.88
C TYR A 210 0.07 29.13 -18.16
N LYS A 211 0.74 28.14 -18.77
CA LYS A 211 0.90 26.79 -18.21
C LYS A 211 1.76 26.75 -16.94
N MET A 212 2.56 27.78 -16.65
CA MET A 212 3.22 27.91 -15.34
C MET A 212 2.21 28.00 -14.19
N GLY A 213 0.96 28.37 -14.47
CA GLY A 213 -0.14 28.33 -13.51
C GLY A 213 -0.21 29.52 -12.56
N TYR A 214 0.76 30.44 -12.61
CA TYR A 214 0.86 31.62 -11.72
C TYR A 214 0.09 32.86 -12.21
N PHE A 215 -0.33 32.88 -13.47
CA PHE A 215 -0.93 34.07 -14.11
C PHE A 215 -2.41 33.84 -14.42
N GLN A 216 -3.24 34.84 -14.14
CA GLN A 216 -4.66 34.89 -14.48
C GLN A 216 -4.84 35.17 -15.97
N ASP A 217 -3.99 36.05 -16.51
CA ASP A 217 -4.01 36.48 -17.89
C ASP A 217 -2.58 36.73 -18.38
N VAL A 218 -2.33 36.40 -19.65
CA VAL A 218 -1.04 36.53 -20.33
C VAL A 218 -1.31 37.02 -21.74
N THR A 219 -0.91 38.26 -22.02
CA THR A 219 -0.97 38.85 -23.35
C THR A 219 0.43 39.29 -23.78
N ALA A 220 0.62 39.54 -25.08
CA ALA A 220 1.89 40.02 -25.59
C ALA A 220 1.68 41.11 -26.64
N ASP A 221 2.37 42.23 -26.46
CA ASP A 221 2.43 43.33 -27.42
C ASP A 221 3.75 43.26 -28.18
N VAL A 222 3.70 43.52 -29.49
CA VAL A 222 4.87 43.54 -30.37
C VAL A 222 4.99 44.89 -31.03
N ILE A 223 6.08 45.61 -30.75
CA ILE A 223 6.35 46.93 -31.31
C ILE A 223 7.57 46.84 -32.24
N ALA A 224 7.43 47.33 -33.47
CA ALA A 224 8.56 47.43 -34.41
C ALA A 224 9.38 48.68 -34.11
N THR A 225 10.68 48.52 -33.87
CA THR A 225 11.64 49.62 -33.67
C THR A 225 12.77 49.53 -34.71
N PRO A 226 13.58 50.60 -34.89
CA PRO A 226 14.76 50.55 -35.75
C PRO A 226 15.80 49.47 -35.33
N GLU A 227 15.73 48.99 -34.09
CA GLU A 227 16.62 47.96 -33.53
C GLU A 227 16.07 46.53 -33.72
N GLY A 228 14.82 46.38 -34.19
CA GLY A 228 14.10 45.12 -34.33
C GLY A 228 12.71 45.13 -33.68
N LYS A 229 12.08 43.97 -33.52
CA LYS A 229 10.82 43.78 -32.79
C LYS A 229 11.09 43.72 -31.27
N VAL A 230 10.36 44.52 -30.50
CA VAL A 230 10.32 44.43 -29.04
C VAL A 230 9.05 43.69 -28.63
N ILE A 231 9.20 42.57 -27.93
CA ILE A 231 8.07 41.78 -27.40
C ILE A 231 7.89 42.14 -25.93
N THR A 232 6.71 42.62 -25.56
CA THR A 232 6.35 42.90 -24.17
C THR A 232 5.23 41.96 -23.73
N PHE A 233 5.54 41.00 -22.86
CA PHE A 233 4.52 40.18 -22.22
C PHE A 233 3.88 40.95 -21.08
N ILE A 234 2.55 41.13 -21.14
CA ILE A 234 1.74 41.77 -20.12
C ILE A 234 1.07 40.66 -19.31
N LEU A 235 1.39 40.63 -18.02
CA LEU A 235 1.09 39.53 -17.11
C LEU A 235 0.20 40.03 -15.98
N LYS A 236 -0.86 39.28 -15.69
CA LYS A 236 -1.66 39.50 -14.50
C LYS A 236 -1.47 38.31 -13.55
N GLU A 237 -0.64 38.48 -12.52
CA GLU A 237 -0.42 37.41 -11.52
C GLU A 237 -1.73 37.05 -10.79
N LYS A 238 -1.90 35.75 -10.50
CA LYS A 238 -2.99 35.27 -9.66
C LYS A 238 -2.77 35.71 -8.21
N PRO A 239 -3.83 36.08 -7.49
CA PRO A 239 -3.70 36.43 -6.08
C PRO A 239 -3.26 35.22 -5.25
N ILE A 240 -2.62 35.47 -4.11
CA ILE A 240 -2.13 34.42 -3.21
C ILE A 240 -3.07 34.23 -2.04
N ILE A 241 -3.29 32.97 -1.67
CA ILE A 241 -4.12 32.57 -0.54
C ILE A 241 -3.33 32.79 0.75
N THR A 242 -3.70 33.78 1.55
CA THR A 242 -3.02 34.05 2.83
C THR A 242 -3.60 33.24 3.98
N GLU A 243 -4.88 32.91 3.90
CA GLU A 243 -5.65 32.29 4.96
C GLU A 243 -6.77 31.44 4.37
N ILE A 244 -7.01 30.29 4.98
CA ILE A 244 -8.14 29.41 4.71
C ILE A 244 -8.96 29.35 5.99
N GLU A 245 -10.21 29.78 5.92
CA GLU A 245 -11.11 29.86 7.07
C GLU A 245 -12.25 28.85 6.88
N ILE A 246 -12.48 27.99 7.87
CA ILE A 246 -13.60 27.05 7.87
C ILE A 246 -14.58 27.47 8.97
N LYS A 247 -15.84 27.69 8.59
CA LYS A 247 -16.93 28.14 9.48
C LYS A 247 -18.07 27.14 9.47
N GLY A 248 -18.75 27.02 10.62
CA GLY A 248 -19.94 26.19 10.76
C GLY A 248 -19.69 24.71 11.03
N ASN A 249 -18.43 24.28 11.12
CA ASN A 249 -18.06 22.92 11.50
C ASN A 249 -18.15 22.70 13.03
N LYS A 250 -19.16 21.96 13.48
CA LYS A 250 -19.35 21.53 14.88
C LYS A 250 -19.24 20.02 15.04
N ALA A 251 -19.67 19.27 14.03
CA ALA A 251 -19.69 17.81 14.01
C ALA A 251 -18.37 17.17 13.62
N ILE A 252 -17.59 17.83 12.76
CA ILE A 252 -16.32 17.33 12.24
C ILE A 252 -15.21 18.33 12.62
N GLY A 253 -14.12 17.80 13.18
CA GLY A 253 -12.98 18.59 13.61
C GLY A 253 -12.30 19.30 12.44
N ARG A 254 -11.75 20.49 12.70
CA ARG A 254 -11.06 21.29 11.67
C ARG A 254 -9.89 20.54 11.03
N GLU A 255 -9.08 19.85 11.83
CA GLU A 255 -7.91 19.10 11.36
C GLU A 255 -8.29 18.02 10.33
N GLU A 256 -9.42 17.34 10.52
CA GLU A 256 -9.90 16.29 9.60
C GLU A 256 -10.32 16.88 8.24
N MET A 257 -10.81 18.13 8.23
CA MET A 257 -11.11 18.86 6.99
C MET A 257 -9.86 19.38 6.32
N GLU A 258 -8.93 19.97 7.09
CA GLU A 258 -7.67 20.47 6.55
C GLU A 258 -6.83 19.34 5.91
N ALA A 259 -6.94 18.11 6.43
CA ALA A 259 -6.28 16.94 5.87
C ALA A 259 -6.78 16.54 4.47
N VAL A 260 -8.04 16.85 4.12
CA VAL A 260 -8.60 16.54 2.78
C VAL A 260 -8.44 17.69 1.79
N LEU A 261 -8.13 18.91 2.26
CA LEU A 261 -7.90 20.07 1.40
C LEU A 261 -6.61 19.93 0.58
N THR A 262 -6.71 20.23 -0.71
CA THR A 262 -5.54 20.34 -1.59
C THR A 262 -5.02 21.77 -1.70
N THR A 263 -5.91 22.75 -1.48
CA THR A 263 -5.56 24.16 -1.38
C THR A 263 -4.79 24.41 -0.09
N LYS A 264 -3.62 25.05 -0.21
CA LYS A 264 -2.80 25.46 0.93
C LYS A 264 -2.59 26.96 0.95
N THR A 265 -2.32 27.49 2.13
CA THR A 265 -1.86 28.87 2.27
C THR A 265 -0.53 29.06 1.52
N ARG A 266 -0.26 30.30 1.12
CA ARG A 266 0.90 30.75 0.33
C ARG A 266 0.94 30.22 -1.12
N GLN A 267 -0.11 29.55 -1.60
CA GLN A 267 -0.26 29.17 -3.00
C GLN A 267 -1.05 30.22 -3.80
N SER A 268 -0.86 30.25 -5.11
CA SER A 268 -1.69 31.03 -6.04
C SER A 268 -3.12 30.48 -6.07
N LEU A 269 -4.09 31.38 -6.09
CA LEU A 269 -5.51 31.08 -6.14
C LEU A 269 -5.85 30.26 -7.39
N ASN A 270 -6.37 29.05 -7.21
CA ASN A 270 -6.95 28.26 -8.28
C ASN A 270 -8.43 27.98 -7.96
N PRO A 271 -9.39 28.65 -8.63
CA PRO A 271 -10.81 28.44 -8.42
C PRO A 271 -11.27 26.99 -8.62
N GLU A 272 -10.65 26.26 -9.55
CA GLU A 272 -10.98 24.85 -9.79
C GLU A 272 -10.63 23.98 -8.58
N LYS A 273 -9.46 24.23 -7.96
CA LYS A 273 -9.05 23.53 -6.74
C LYS A 273 -9.95 23.86 -5.55
N ILE A 274 -10.42 25.11 -5.43
CA ILE A 274 -11.36 25.49 -4.36
C ILE A 274 -12.66 24.71 -4.52
N LYS A 275 -13.17 24.61 -5.76
CA LYS A 275 -14.38 23.85 -6.04
C LYS A 275 -14.19 22.35 -5.77
N GLU A 276 -13.04 21.79 -6.15
CA GLU A 276 -12.67 20.40 -5.83
C GLU A 276 -12.61 20.17 -4.31
N ASP A 277 -12.05 21.11 -3.56
CA ASP A 277 -11.98 21.08 -2.11
C ASP A 277 -13.36 21.21 -1.45
N THR A 278 -14.26 22.04 -1.99
CA THR A 278 -15.68 22.10 -1.58
C THR A 278 -16.35 20.72 -1.71
N GLU A 279 -16.16 20.04 -2.84
CA GLU A 279 -16.68 18.68 -3.05
C GLU A 279 -16.04 17.64 -2.12
N LYS A 280 -14.74 17.76 -1.81
CA LYS A 280 -14.05 16.89 -0.84
C LYS A 280 -14.58 17.06 0.58
N ILE A 281 -14.79 18.30 1.02
CA ILE A 281 -15.42 18.59 2.32
C ILE A 281 -16.83 18.01 2.33
N LYS A 282 -17.62 18.23 1.28
CA LYS A 282 -18.98 17.68 1.16
C LYS A 282 -18.97 16.14 1.23
N ALA A 283 -18.05 15.48 0.51
CA ALA A 283 -17.87 14.04 0.56
C ALA A 283 -17.46 13.54 1.96
N LEU A 284 -16.63 14.30 2.69
CA LEU A 284 -16.29 14.00 4.08
C LEU A 284 -17.53 14.03 5.00
N TYR A 285 -18.42 15.01 4.83
CA TYR A 285 -19.69 15.09 5.55
C TYR A 285 -20.64 13.94 5.17
N ASP A 286 -20.80 13.65 3.88
CA ASP A 286 -21.57 12.52 3.37
C ASP A 286 -21.13 11.22 4.06
N ASN A 287 -19.81 10.95 4.09
CA ASN A 287 -19.23 9.75 4.70
C ASN A 287 -19.46 9.65 6.22
N LYS A 288 -19.68 10.76 6.91
CA LYS A 288 -19.99 10.81 8.36
C LYS A 288 -21.51 10.79 8.64
N GLY A 289 -22.33 10.69 7.59
CA GLY A 289 -23.79 10.59 7.63
C GLY A 289 -24.54 11.92 7.48
N TYR A 290 -23.86 13.01 7.14
CA TYR A 290 -24.45 14.34 6.97
C TYR A 290 -24.75 14.63 5.49
N CYS A 291 -25.60 13.81 4.86
CA CYS A 291 -25.85 13.91 3.41
C CYS A 291 -26.56 15.20 2.96
N ASN A 292 -27.16 15.93 3.90
CA ASN A 292 -27.78 17.23 3.65
C ASN A 292 -26.84 18.39 4.02
N ALA A 293 -25.55 18.14 4.26
CA ALA A 293 -24.62 19.22 4.54
C ALA A 293 -24.43 20.10 3.30
N GLU A 294 -24.50 21.41 3.49
CA GLU A 294 -24.21 22.40 2.46
C GLU A 294 -22.83 22.99 2.73
N VAL A 295 -21.98 23.02 1.71
CA VAL A 295 -20.64 23.62 1.78
C VAL A 295 -20.60 24.71 0.71
N LEU A 296 -20.45 25.95 1.15
CA LEU A 296 -20.37 27.12 0.28
C LEU A 296 -18.96 27.72 0.40
N ASP A 297 -18.27 27.87 -0.72
CA ASP A 297 -17.02 28.61 -0.79
C ASP A 297 -17.26 30.11 -1.07
N SER A 298 -16.46 30.96 -0.45
CA SER A 298 -16.36 32.37 -0.78
C SER A 298 -14.91 32.84 -0.76
N ILE A 299 -14.59 33.82 -1.61
CA ILE A 299 -13.25 34.40 -1.73
C ILE A 299 -13.33 35.86 -1.32
N GLU A 300 -12.71 36.21 -0.20
CA GLU A 300 -12.62 37.58 0.29
C GLU A 300 -11.26 38.18 -0.09
N ARG A 301 -11.28 39.36 -0.72
CA ARG A 301 -10.06 40.10 -1.08
C ARG A 301 -9.69 41.04 0.07
N LYS A 302 -8.43 41.05 0.49
CA LYS A 302 -7.99 41.83 1.66
C LYS A 302 -7.06 42.96 1.22
N GLY A 303 -7.59 44.17 1.04
CA GLY A 303 -6.79 45.34 0.65
C GLY A 303 -6.42 45.33 -0.83
N ASP A 304 -5.14 45.11 -1.17
CA ASP A 304 -4.67 44.99 -2.56
C ASP A 304 -5.23 43.69 -3.18
N ASP A 305 -5.59 43.73 -4.46
CA ASP A 305 -6.24 42.66 -5.24
C ASP A 305 -5.38 41.39 -5.40
N GLN A 306 -4.21 41.35 -4.76
CA GLN A 306 -3.15 40.36 -4.83
C GLN A 306 -3.18 39.34 -3.69
N VAL A 307 -3.97 39.57 -2.63
CA VAL A 307 -4.11 38.63 -1.51
C VAL A 307 -5.57 38.31 -1.22
N VAL A 308 -5.84 37.04 -1.01
CA VAL A 308 -7.19 36.52 -0.80
C VAL A 308 -7.26 35.60 0.41
N ARG A 309 -8.41 35.63 1.07
CA ARG A 309 -8.85 34.65 2.07
C ARG A 309 -9.90 33.76 1.41
N VAL A 310 -9.72 32.45 1.53
CA VAL A 310 -10.72 31.46 1.09
C VAL A 310 -11.53 31.04 2.31
N ILE A 311 -12.84 31.10 2.22
CA ILE A 311 -13.75 30.77 3.31
C ILE A 311 -14.65 29.64 2.87
N PHE A 312 -14.69 28.55 3.64
CA PHE A 312 -15.65 27.47 3.50
C PHE A 312 -16.70 27.60 4.60
N ASN A 313 -17.93 27.99 4.23
CA ASN A 313 -19.07 28.08 5.12
C ASN A 313 -19.88 26.79 5.04
N ILE A 314 -20.02 26.11 6.18
CA ILE A 314 -20.67 24.80 6.26
C ILE A 314 -21.97 24.89 7.05
N ILE A 315 -23.03 24.34 6.48
CA ILE A 315 -24.31 24.11 7.16
C ILE A 315 -24.48 22.60 7.28
N GLU A 316 -24.14 22.03 8.43
CA GLU A 316 -24.01 20.56 8.60
C GLU A 316 -25.32 19.80 8.49
N ASN A 317 -26.44 20.41 8.91
CA ASN A 317 -27.74 19.77 9.05
C ASN A 317 -27.70 18.48 9.92
N LYS A 318 -28.82 17.76 10.03
CA LYS A 318 -28.90 16.54 10.86
C LYS A 318 -28.39 15.32 10.09
N LYS A 319 -27.76 14.38 10.82
CA LYS A 319 -27.40 13.07 10.26
C LYS A 319 -28.64 12.33 9.75
N LEU A 320 -28.50 11.72 8.58
CA LEU A 320 -29.47 10.79 8.03
C LEU A 320 -28.98 9.36 8.22
N TYR A 321 -29.93 8.44 8.33
CA TYR A 321 -29.64 7.00 8.45
C TYR A 321 -30.44 6.21 7.44
N ILE A 322 -29.90 5.07 7.00
CA ILE A 322 -30.60 4.11 6.15
C ILE A 322 -31.72 3.49 6.96
N LYS A 323 -32.96 3.75 6.56
CA LYS A 323 -34.15 3.13 7.16
C LYS A 323 -34.45 1.77 6.54
N LYS A 324 -34.26 1.64 5.23
CA LYS A 324 -34.57 0.42 4.49
C LYS A 324 -33.63 0.23 3.30
N ILE A 325 -33.20 -1.01 3.12
CA ILE A 325 -32.53 -1.50 1.90
C ILE A 325 -33.46 -2.52 1.27
N THR A 326 -33.83 -2.31 0.01
CA THR A 326 -34.67 -3.22 -0.78
C THR A 326 -33.91 -3.69 -2.01
N PHE A 327 -34.27 -4.89 -2.46
CA PHE A 327 -33.80 -5.45 -3.72
C PHE A 327 -35.03 -5.60 -4.62
N GLU A 328 -34.92 -5.20 -5.87
CA GLU A 328 -35.99 -5.32 -6.85
C GLU A 328 -35.59 -6.35 -7.90
N GLY A 329 -36.44 -7.33 -8.18
CA GLY A 329 -36.20 -8.36 -9.19
C GLY A 329 -35.50 -9.63 -8.69
N ASN A 330 -35.13 -9.70 -7.41
CA ASN A 330 -34.70 -10.95 -6.77
C ASN A 330 -35.90 -11.89 -6.53
N GLN A 331 -35.74 -13.15 -6.92
CA GLN A 331 -36.75 -14.21 -6.78
C GLN A 331 -36.15 -15.46 -6.13
N ALA A 332 -34.90 -15.78 -6.46
CA ALA A 332 -34.18 -16.92 -5.90
C ALA A 332 -33.67 -16.69 -4.48
N TYR A 333 -33.38 -15.43 -4.12
CA TYR A 333 -32.94 -15.05 -2.78
C TYR A 333 -33.84 -13.97 -2.19
N THR A 334 -34.10 -14.09 -0.88
CA THR A 334 -34.86 -13.07 -0.15
C THR A 334 -33.99 -11.85 0.14
N ASP A 335 -34.62 -10.68 0.29
CA ASP A 335 -33.92 -9.44 0.70
C ASP A 335 -33.08 -9.67 1.96
N LYS A 336 -33.59 -10.48 2.91
CA LYS A 336 -32.88 -10.77 4.16
C LYS A 336 -31.59 -11.55 3.93
N GLU A 337 -31.54 -12.41 2.92
CA GLU A 337 -30.33 -13.15 2.56
C GLU A 337 -29.31 -12.24 1.88
N LEU A 338 -29.75 -11.41 0.93
CA LEU A 338 -28.88 -10.45 0.24
C LEU A 338 -28.33 -9.38 1.19
N LYS A 339 -29.16 -8.87 2.13
CA LYS A 339 -28.72 -7.94 3.18
C LYS A 339 -27.61 -8.49 4.06
N LYS A 340 -27.57 -9.81 4.30
CA LYS A 340 -26.50 -10.41 5.12
C LYS A 340 -25.15 -10.48 4.41
N MET A 341 -25.12 -10.29 3.09
CA MET A 341 -23.91 -10.36 2.26
C MET A 341 -23.22 -9.01 2.10
N ILE A 342 -23.94 -7.93 2.40
CA ILE A 342 -23.45 -6.55 2.41
C ILE A 342 -23.23 -6.11 3.87
N SER A 343 -22.24 -5.25 4.12
CA SER A 343 -21.96 -4.76 5.48
C SER A 343 -22.73 -3.47 5.80
N VAL A 344 -23.20 -2.77 4.76
CA VAL A 344 -24.14 -1.66 4.92
C VAL A 344 -25.46 -2.21 5.47
N SER A 345 -25.91 -1.65 6.59
CA SER A 345 -27.07 -2.13 7.33
C SER A 345 -28.09 -1.03 7.57
N GLU A 346 -29.35 -1.44 7.73
CA GLU A 346 -30.44 -0.57 8.17
C GLU A 346 -30.22 -0.11 9.63
N TRP A 347 -30.84 1.01 9.97
CA TRP A 347 -30.82 1.58 11.32
C TRP A 347 -31.34 0.57 12.36
N SER A 348 -30.59 0.40 13.45
CA SER A 348 -30.90 -0.54 14.54
C SER A 348 -30.83 0.13 15.92
N ILE A 349 -31.63 -0.36 16.87
CA ILE A 349 -31.71 0.14 18.25
C ILE A 349 -30.40 -0.01 19.05
N PHE A 350 -29.47 -0.89 18.62
CA PHE A 350 -28.17 -1.12 19.28
C PHE A 350 -27.04 -0.17 18.84
N ARG A 351 -27.37 1.01 18.31
CA ARG A 351 -26.43 1.99 17.72
C ARG A 351 -25.29 2.47 18.64
N PHE A 352 -25.41 2.32 19.96
CA PHE A 352 -24.36 2.74 20.89
C PHE A 352 -23.02 2.00 20.69
N PHE A 353 -23.02 0.84 20.00
CA PHE A 353 -21.83 0.01 19.80
C PHE A 353 -21.41 -0.18 18.33
N THR A 354 -22.18 0.32 17.35
CA THR A 354 -21.95 0.04 15.91
C THR A 354 -22.28 1.23 14.99
N ASP A 355 -21.58 1.34 13.86
CA ASP A 355 -21.84 2.29 12.76
C ASP A 355 -23.10 1.95 11.91
N ALA A 356 -24.00 1.10 12.42
CA ALA A 356 -25.19 0.63 11.70
C ALA A 356 -26.11 1.78 11.27
N GLY A 357 -26.59 1.73 10.02
CA GLY A 357 -27.44 2.76 9.42
C GLY A 357 -26.70 3.91 8.73
N LEU A 358 -25.37 4.01 8.78
CA LEU A 358 -24.64 5.05 8.04
C LEU A 358 -24.45 4.65 6.57
N LEU A 359 -24.84 5.52 5.64
CA LEU A 359 -24.60 5.31 4.21
C LEU A 359 -23.17 5.69 3.84
N LYS A 360 -22.41 4.70 3.34
CA LYS A 360 -21.10 4.90 2.73
C LYS A 360 -21.19 4.52 1.25
N LYS A 361 -21.39 5.50 0.37
CA LYS A 361 -21.69 5.29 -1.07
C LYS A 361 -20.64 4.42 -1.76
N GLU A 362 -19.36 4.72 -1.59
CA GLU A 362 -18.26 3.95 -2.18
C GLU A 362 -18.22 2.49 -1.69
N GLN A 363 -18.46 2.28 -0.40
CA GLN A 363 -18.51 0.94 0.17
C GLN A 363 -19.72 0.16 -0.37
N LEU A 364 -20.89 0.79 -0.49
CA LEU A 364 -22.08 0.17 -1.08
C LEU A 364 -21.83 -0.23 -2.54
N LYS A 365 -21.18 0.63 -3.33
CA LYS A 365 -20.83 0.34 -4.73
C LYS A 365 -19.89 -0.87 -4.85
N GLN A 366 -18.87 -0.94 -3.99
CA GLN A 366 -17.98 -2.11 -3.94
C GLN A 366 -18.73 -3.39 -3.53
N GLU A 367 -19.73 -3.28 -2.66
CA GLU A 367 -20.53 -4.41 -2.18
C GLU A 367 -21.54 -4.91 -3.23
N ILE A 368 -22.04 -4.04 -4.09
CA ILE A 368 -22.89 -4.43 -5.24
C ILE A 368 -22.13 -5.38 -6.19
N ASN A 369 -20.87 -5.09 -6.48
CA ASN A 369 -20.03 -6.01 -7.25
C ASN A 369 -19.88 -7.37 -6.57
N LYS A 370 -19.83 -7.41 -5.23
CA LYS A 370 -19.79 -8.68 -4.47
C LYS A 370 -21.10 -9.45 -4.59
N LEU A 371 -22.24 -8.77 -4.58
CA LEU A 371 -23.54 -9.40 -4.82
C LEU A 371 -23.63 -9.98 -6.22
N GLN A 372 -23.19 -9.27 -7.25
CA GLN A 372 -23.13 -9.82 -8.61
C GLN A 372 -22.24 -11.06 -8.67
N VAL A 373 -21.04 -11.01 -8.08
CA VAL A 373 -20.16 -12.18 -7.97
C VAL A 373 -20.82 -13.32 -7.19
N PHE A 374 -21.60 -13.03 -6.15
CA PHE A 374 -22.36 -14.04 -5.42
C PHE A 374 -23.36 -14.77 -6.32
N TYR A 375 -24.15 -14.06 -7.12
CA TYR A 375 -25.07 -14.69 -8.08
C TYR A 375 -24.32 -15.55 -9.11
N LEU A 376 -23.23 -15.03 -9.68
CA LEU A 376 -22.37 -15.77 -10.62
C LEU A 376 -21.75 -17.02 -10.00
N ASN A 377 -21.47 -17.01 -8.69
CA ASN A 377 -20.96 -18.16 -7.94
C ASN A 377 -22.05 -19.17 -7.58
N ASN A 378 -23.33 -18.85 -7.77
CA ASN A 378 -24.46 -19.72 -7.42
C ASN A 378 -25.25 -20.21 -8.65
N GLY A 379 -24.69 -20.08 -9.86
CA GLY A 379 -25.25 -20.64 -11.09
C GLY A 379 -25.97 -19.64 -11.98
N PHE A 380 -26.04 -18.37 -11.59
CA PHE A 380 -26.75 -17.34 -12.35
C PHE A 380 -25.78 -16.60 -13.28
N ILE A 381 -25.44 -17.22 -14.41
CA ILE A 381 -24.38 -16.73 -15.33
C ILE A 381 -24.72 -15.39 -16.00
N ASN A 382 -26.01 -15.07 -16.11
CA ASN A 382 -26.52 -13.84 -16.71
C ASN A 382 -26.94 -12.80 -15.66
N ALA A 383 -26.59 -13.01 -14.39
CA ALA A 383 -27.00 -12.12 -13.32
C ALA A 383 -26.35 -10.74 -13.45
N GLN A 384 -27.18 -9.71 -13.29
CA GLN A 384 -26.77 -8.31 -13.26
C GLN A 384 -27.34 -7.66 -12.00
N VAL A 385 -26.51 -6.91 -11.30
CA VAL A 385 -26.94 -6.06 -10.17
C VAL A 385 -26.65 -4.63 -10.60
N GLY A 386 -27.69 -3.81 -10.69
CA GLY A 386 -27.56 -2.42 -11.13
C GLY A 386 -27.03 -1.50 -10.03
N GLU A 387 -26.78 -0.25 -10.41
CA GLU A 387 -26.38 0.80 -9.46
C GLU A 387 -27.52 1.07 -8.47
N PRO A 388 -27.21 1.39 -7.19
CA PRO A 388 -28.23 1.57 -6.17
C PRO A 388 -28.95 2.91 -6.36
N GLU A 389 -30.28 2.87 -6.34
CA GLU A 389 -31.11 4.06 -6.29
C GLU A 389 -31.26 4.52 -4.84
N ILE A 390 -30.73 5.71 -4.55
CA ILE A 390 -30.69 6.27 -3.19
C ILE A 390 -31.66 7.44 -3.13
N THR A 391 -32.75 7.27 -2.38
CA THR A 391 -33.71 8.34 -2.09
C THR A 391 -33.64 8.71 -0.61
N HIS A 392 -34.03 9.94 -0.27
CA HIS A 392 -34.02 10.38 1.12
C HIS A 392 -35.18 11.33 1.43
N ASP A 393 -35.67 11.26 2.67
CA ASP A 393 -36.58 12.23 3.26
C ASP A 393 -35.83 13.15 4.24
N LYS A 394 -36.54 13.97 5.04
CA LYS A 394 -35.91 14.88 6.01
C LYS A 394 -35.17 14.16 7.16
N LYS A 395 -35.34 12.84 7.32
CA LYS A 395 -34.86 12.06 8.46
C LYS A 395 -34.17 10.74 8.06
N TRP A 396 -34.52 10.15 6.92
CA TRP A 396 -34.13 8.80 6.54
C TRP A 396 -33.66 8.70 5.08
N ILE A 397 -32.81 7.71 4.84
CA ILE A 397 -32.35 7.27 3.52
C ILE A 397 -33.03 5.93 3.20
N TYR A 398 -33.44 5.74 1.95
CA TYR A 398 -33.92 4.48 1.39
C TYR A 398 -33.01 4.11 0.23
N VAL A 399 -32.59 2.84 0.19
CA VAL A 399 -31.69 2.31 -0.84
C VAL A 399 -32.40 1.17 -1.55
N GLU A 400 -32.54 1.29 -2.86
CA GLU A 400 -33.14 0.29 -3.73
C GLU A 400 -32.09 -0.23 -4.70
N ILE A 401 -31.93 -1.55 -4.78
CA ILE A 401 -30.90 -2.19 -5.59
C ILE A 401 -31.60 -3.06 -6.65
N PRO A 402 -31.60 -2.68 -7.93
CA PRO A 402 -32.19 -3.49 -8.98
C PRO A 402 -31.33 -4.72 -9.28
N VAL A 403 -31.96 -5.88 -9.38
CA VAL A 403 -31.34 -7.18 -9.61
C VAL A 403 -32.05 -7.89 -10.76
N THR A 404 -31.30 -8.30 -11.77
CA THR A 404 -31.75 -9.23 -12.81
C THR A 404 -31.03 -10.55 -12.58
N GLU A 405 -31.70 -11.55 -11.99
CA GLU A 405 -31.06 -12.82 -11.64
C GLU A 405 -30.74 -13.68 -12.89
N GLY A 406 -31.66 -13.71 -13.87
CA GLY A 406 -31.58 -14.64 -15.00
C GLY A 406 -31.83 -16.10 -14.59
N LYS A 407 -31.63 -17.03 -15.53
CA LYS A 407 -31.76 -18.47 -15.24
C LYS A 407 -30.57 -18.98 -14.43
N ARG A 408 -30.84 -19.97 -13.58
CA ARG A 408 -29.81 -20.73 -12.85
C ARG A 408 -29.38 -21.94 -13.66
N PHE A 409 -28.06 -22.16 -13.76
CA PHE A 409 -27.48 -23.26 -14.53
C PHE A 409 -26.73 -24.25 -13.62
N ARG A 410 -26.89 -25.54 -13.91
CA ARG A 410 -26.16 -26.66 -13.31
C ARG A 410 -24.79 -26.82 -13.96
N VAL A 411 -23.86 -27.49 -13.26
CA VAL A 411 -22.61 -27.91 -13.88
C VAL A 411 -22.91 -29.02 -14.88
N GLY A 412 -22.47 -28.84 -16.13
CA GLY A 412 -22.56 -29.84 -17.19
C GLY A 412 -21.33 -30.72 -17.26
N LYS A 413 -20.82 -30.97 -18.47
CA LYS A 413 -19.56 -31.70 -18.69
C LYS A 413 -18.37 -30.86 -18.25
N VAL A 414 -17.49 -31.44 -17.45
CA VAL A 414 -16.19 -30.84 -17.10
C VAL A 414 -15.07 -31.66 -17.72
N ASP A 415 -14.18 -31.00 -18.46
CA ASP A 415 -13.11 -31.67 -19.22
C ASP A 415 -11.79 -30.89 -19.20
N ILE A 416 -10.69 -31.59 -19.48
CA ILE A 416 -9.34 -31.02 -19.57
C ILE A 416 -8.75 -31.41 -20.93
N THR A 417 -8.26 -30.41 -21.66
CA THR A 417 -7.69 -30.53 -23.00
C THR A 417 -6.32 -29.85 -23.07
N GLY A 418 -5.58 -30.05 -24.17
CA GLY A 418 -4.22 -29.52 -24.34
C GLY A 418 -3.16 -30.42 -23.73
N ASP A 419 -2.08 -29.80 -23.23
CA ASP A 419 -0.90 -30.49 -22.70
C ASP A 419 -1.23 -31.29 -21.41
N GLU A 420 -0.68 -32.49 -21.28
CA GLU A 420 -0.97 -33.39 -20.16
C GLU A 420 0.04 -33.25 -19.00
N PRO A 421 -0.38 -32.81 -17.79
CA PRO A 421 0.44 -32.87 -16.58
C PRO A 421 0.87 -34.31 -16.22
N LYS A 422 1.87 -34.47 -15.36
CA LYS A 422 2.30 -35.81 -14.87
C LYS A 422 1.18 -36.50 -14.08
N LEU A 423 0.32 -35.73 -13.41
CA LEU A 423 -0.86 -36.27 -12.73
C LEU A 423 -1.93 -36.73 -13.74
N PRO A 424 -2.44 -37.97 -13.64
CA PRO A 424 -3.48 -38.46 -14.55
C PRO A 424 -4.75 -37.61 -14.53
N ARG A 425 -5.39 -37.43 -15.70
CA ARG A 425 -6.64 -36.66 -15.86
C ARG A 425 -7.74 -37.00 -14.82
N PRO A 426 -8.03 -38.28 -14.50
CA PRO A 426 -9.04 -38.62 -13.49
C PRO A 426 -8.71 -38.06 -12.10
N SER A 427 -7.43 -38.00 -11.74
CA SER A 427 -6.96 -37.45 -10.48
C SER A 427 -7.11 -35.93 -10.43
N LEU A 428 -6.85 -35.24 -11.55
CA LEU A 428 -7.05 -33.80 -11.69
C LEU A 428 -8.54 -33.44 -11.55
N LEU A 429 -9.41 -34.10 -12.32
CA LEU A 429 -10.86 -33.88 -12.28
C LEU A 429 -11.46 -34.14 -10.90
N LYS A 430 -10.96 -35.14 -10.17
CA LYS A 430 -11.40 -35.44 -8.80
C LYS A 430 -11.08 -34.31 -7.81
N ASN A 431 -9.97 -33.61 -8.01
CA ASN A 431 -9.53 -32.55 -7.11
C ASN A 431 -10.16 -31.19 -7.42
N MET A 432 -10.58 -30.97 -8.66
CA MET A 432 -11.28 -29.77 -9.09
C MET A 432 -12.54 -29.50 -8.26
N GLN A 433 -12.78 -28.22 -7.99
CA GLN A 433 -13.86 -27.70 -7.17
C GLN A 433 -15.18 -27.69 -7.94
N ILE A 434 -15.16 -27.34 -9.23
CA ILE A 434 -16.40 -27.26 -10.03
C ILE A 434 -17.09 -28.63 -10.14
N ASN A 435 -16.34 -29.73 -10.21
CA ASN A 435 -16.87 -31.10 -10.23
C ASN A 435 -17.59 -31.50 -8.92
N LYS A 436 -17.40 -30.74 -7.84
CA LYS A 436 -18.03 -30.96 -6.53
C LYS A 436 -19.24 -30.05 -6.31
N LYS A 437 -19.62 -29.25 -7.32
CA LYS A 437 -20.73 -28.29 -7.27
C LYS A 437 -21.89 -28.80 -8.10
N GLU A 438 -23.10 -28.60 -7.59
CA GLU A 438 -24.32 -28.89 -8.33
C GLU A 438 -24.61 -27.80 -9.38
N TYR A 439 -24.40 -26.54 -9.00
CA TYR A 439 -24.63 -25.36 -9.84
C TYR A 439 -23.31 -24.74 -10.29
N PHE A 440 -23.33 -24.08 -11.44
CA PHE A 440 -22.15 -23.40 -11.97
C PHE A 440 -21.64 -22.37 -10.94
N ASP A 441 -20.34 -22.40 -10.64
CA ASP A 441 -19.73 -21.58 -9.61
C ASP A 441 -18.45 -20.97 -10.18
N ARG A 442 -18.53 -19.68 -10.56
CA ARG A 442 -17.42 -18.97 -11.20
C ARG A 442 -16.15 -18.98 -10.34
N ALA A 443 -16.28 -18.83 -9.02
CA ALA A 443 -15.15 -18.90 -8.09
C ALA A 443 -14.47 -20.27 -8.09
N SER A 444 -15.22 -21.36 -8.26
CA SER A 444 -14.69 -22.72 -8.38
C SER A 444 -13.94 -22.88 -9.70
N VAL A 445 -14.44 -22.32 -10.80
CA VAL A 445 -13.70 -22.28 -12.07
C VAL A 445 -12.35 -21.57 -11.93
N ILE A 446 -12.32 -20.40 -11.26
CA ILE A 446 -11.07 -19.66 -11.00
C ILE A 446 -10.11 -20.50 -10.13
N LYS A 447 -10.60 -21.14 -9.07
CA LYS A 447 -9.78 -22.03 -8.24
C LYS A 447 -9.23 -23.23 -9.00
N ASP A 448 -9.98 -23.73 -9.95
CA ASP A 448 -9.55 -24.85 -10.79
C ASP A 448 -8.49 -24.43 -11.80
N ILE A 449 -8.58 -23.21 -12.36
CA ILE A 449 -7.50 -22.59 -13.14
C ILE A 449 -6.25 -22.48 -12.28
N GLU A 450 -6.34 -21.89 -11.09
CA GLU A 450 -5.22 -21.75 -10.16
C GLU A 450 -4.60 -23.12 -9.80
N TYR A 451 -5.44 -24.12 -9.52
CA TYR A 451 -4.99 -25.48 -9.21
C TYR A 451 -4.25 -26.13 -10.38
N LEU A 452 -4.82 -26.10 -11.59
CA LEU A 452 -4.23 -26.71 -12.78
C LEU A 452 -2.94 -25.99 -13.20
N THR A 453 -2.92 -24.65 -13.15
CA THR A 453 -1.71 -23.85 -13.35
C THR A 453 -0.65 -24.21 -12.32
N GLN A 454 -1.00 -24.29 -11.03
CA GLN A 454 -0.07 -24.67 -9.97
C GLN A 454 0.50 -26.07 -10.17
N VAL A 455 -0.31 -27.06 -10.57
CA VAL A 455 0.17 -28.42 -10.90
C VAL A 455 1.23 -28.37 -12.01
N CYS A 456 0.98 -27.63 -13.08
CA CYS A 456 1.96 -27.48 -14.16
C CYS A 456 3.20 -26.71 -13.69
N SER A 457 3.02 -25.60 -12.98
CA SER A 457 4.11 -24.80 -12.44
C SER A 457 4.99 -25.57 -11.45
N ASP A 458 4.43 -26.50 -10.68
CA ASP A 458 5.18 -27.34 -9.75
C ASP A 458 6.00 -28.44 -10.45
N GLU A 459 5.69 -28.72 -11.73
CA GLU A 459 6.47 -29.57 -12.63
C GLU A 459 7.55 -28.80 -13.42
N GLY A 460 7.73 -27.50 -13.15
CA GLY A 460 8.72 -26.65 -13.80
C GLY A 460 8.19 -25.70 -14.86
N TYR A 461 6.88 -25.68 -15.14
CA TYR A 461 6.30 -24.86 -16.21
C TYR A 461 5.82 -23.51 -15.67
N ALA A 462 6.74 -22.54 -15.55
CA ALA A 462 6.47 -21.24 -14.92
C ALA A 462 5.42 -20.39 -15.66
N TYR A 463 5.33 -20.56 -16.97
CA TYR A 463 4.42 -19.80 -17.85
C TYR A 463 3.25 -20.64 -18.35
N ALA A 464 2.86 -21.67 -17.59
CA ALA A 464 1.72 -22.50 -17.92
C ALA A 464 0.44 -21.65 -17.89
N ASP A 465 -0.31 -21.68 -19.00
CA ASP A 465 -1.59 -21.00 -19.14
C ASP A 465 -2.72 -22.01 -19.14
N VAL A 466 -3.78 -21.73 -18.37
CA VAL A 466 -4.98 -22.54 -18.29
C VAL A 466 -6.17 -21.67 -18.63
N THR A 467 -6.64 -21.78 -19.86
CA THR A 467 -7.76 -20.98 -20.35
C THR A 467 -9.08 -21.77 -20.20
N PRO A 468 -10.07 -21.26 -19.46
CA PRO A 468 -11.38 -21.89 -19.34
C PRO A 468 -12.25 -21.56 -20.56
N ARG A 469 -12.92 -22.57 -21.13
CA ARG A 469 -14.01 -22.40 -22.08
C ARG A 469 -15.31 -22.84 -21.44
N THR A 470 -16.24 -21.89 -21.27
CA THR A 470 -17.59 -22.17 -20.75
C THR A 470 -18.59 -22.14 -21.88
N VAL A 471 -19.43 -23.17 -21.98
CA VAL A 471 -20.47 -23.28 -23.01
C VAL A 471 -21.82 -23.47 -22.31
N PRO A 472 -22.67 -22.43 -22.27
CA PRO A 472 -24.00 -22.54 -21.67
C PRO A 472 -24.98 -23.22 -22.63
N HIS A 473 -25.73 -24.18 -22.11
CA HIS A 473 -26.80 -24.89 -22.79
C HIS A 473 -28.15 -24.45 -22.21
N GLU A 474 -28.79 -23.48 -22.87
CA GLU A 474 -29.99 -22.79 -22.40
C GLU A 474 -31.23 -23.67 -22.20
N LYS A 475 -31.34 -24.78 -22.95
CA LYS A 475 -32.49 -25.70 -22.86
C LYS A 475 -32.33 -26.66 -21.68
N GLU A 476 -31.14 -27.22 -21.53
CA GLU A 476 -30.79 -28.15 -20.46
C GLU A 476 -30.48 -27.42 -19.13
N GLN A 477 -30.30 -26.10 -19.18
CA GLN A 477 -29.86 -25.26 -18.06
C GLN A 477 -28.57 -25.79 -17.44
N THR A 478 -27.60 -26.16 -18.28
CA THR A 478 -26.27 -26.61 -17.87
C THR A 478 -25.18 -25.73 -18.46
N VAL A 479 -24.00 -25.70 -17.82
CA VAL A 479 -22.79 -25.08 -18.38
C VAL A 479 -21.68 -26.10 -18.42
N ASP A 480 -21.20 -26.41 -19.62
CA ASP A 480 -20.00 -27.21 -19.79
C ASP A 480 -18.75 -26.35 -19.58
N VAL A 481 -17.75 -26.90 -18.90
CA VAL A 481 -16.49 -26.20 -18.60
C VAL A 481 -15.32 -27.04 -19.09
N THR A 482 -14.61 -26.57 -20.12
CA THR A 482 -13.41 -27.23 -20.64
C THR A 482 -12.19 -26.37 -20.36
N TYR A 483 -11.19 -26.93 -19.68
CA TYR A 483 -9.94 -26.24 -19.38
C TYR A 483 -8.88 -26.64 -20.42
N ASN A 484 -8.36 -25.66 -21.16
CA ASN A 484 -7.27 -25.90 -22.12
C ASN A 484 -5.93 -25.52 -21.48
N ILE A 485 -5.04 -26.50 -21.32
CA ILE A 485 -3.73 -26.33 -20.70
C ILE A 485 -2.67 -26.15 -21.79
N THR A 486 -1.86 -25.10 -21.65
CA THR A 486 -0.66 -24.86 -22.45
C THR A 486 0.53 -24.73 -21.49
N LYS A 487 1.43 -25.71 -21.47
CA LYS A 487 2.53 -25.75 -20.49
C LYS A 487 3.66 -24.77 -20.81
N GLY A 488 4.00 -24.62 -22.09
CA GLY A 488 5.23 -23.93 -22.50
C GLY A 488 6.51 -24.67 -22.10
N ASN A 489 7.63 -23.95 -22.00
CA ASN A 489 8.94 -24.52 -21.68
C ASN A 489 9.11 -24.76 -20.16
N GLN A 490 9.94 -25.75 -19.80
CA GLN A 490 10.40 -25.88 -18.42
C GLN A 490 11.39 -24.77 -18.08
N VAL A 491 11.27 -24.24 -16.86
CA VAL A 491 12.01 -23.08 -16.38
C VAL A 491 12.71 -23.41 -15.07
N TYR A 492 13.93 -22.91 -14.90
CA TYR A 492 14.70 -23.00 -13.67
C TYR A 492 14.85 -21.62 -13.03
N PHE A 493 14.95 -21.57 -11.70
CA PHE A 493 15.30 -20.34 -11.00
C PHE A 493 16.74 -19.96 -11.32
N ASN A 494 16.96 -18.80 -11.93
CA ASN A 494 18.30 -18.30 -12.23
C ASN A 494 18.86 -17.53 -11.04
N ARG A 495 18.45 -16.27 -10.85
CA ARG A 495 18.93 -15.44 -9.74
C ARG A 495 17.80 -15.04 -8.80
N ILE A 496 18.06 -15.10 -7.50
CA ILE A 496 17.17 -14.58 -6.46
C ILE A 496 17.79 -13.33 -5.85
N THR A 497 17.29 -12.18 -6.27
CA THR A 497 17.72 -10.86 -5.80
C THR A 497 16.82 -10.40 -4.66
N ILE A 498 17.41 -10.07 -3.52
CA ILE A 498 16.70 -9.52 -2.36
C ILE A 498 17.10 -8.05 -2.22
N THR A 499 16.12 -7.15 -2.15
CA THR A 499 16.34 -5.69 -2.06
C THR A 499 15.48 -5.06 -0.98
N GLY A 500 15.95 -3.94 -0.41
CA GLY A 500 15.28 -3.20 0.67
C GLY A 500 15.62 -3.67 2.08
N ASN A 501 16.44 -4.73 2.22
CA ASN A 501 16.96 -5.22 3.50
C ASN A 501 18.16 -4.40 4.00
N THR A 502 17.90 -3.17 4.46
CA THR A 502 18.97 -2.25 4.93
C THR A 502 19.59 -2.66 6.27
N LYS A 503 18.81 -3.29 7.15
CA LYS A 503 19.26 -3.76 8.48
C LYS A 503 19.36 -5.27 8.52
N THR A 504 18.36 -5.97 7.98
CA THR A 504 18.26 -7.43 7.98
C THR A 504 19.28 -8.01 7.02
N ARG A 505 20.08 -8.94 7.51
CA ARG A 505 21.07 -9.63 6.67
C ARG A 505 20.34 -10.49 5.63
N ASP A 506 20.85 -10.48 4.39
CA ASP A 506 20.31 -11.28 3.28
C ASP A 506 20.06 -12.74 3.69
N LYS A 507 21.04 -13.36 4.37
CA LYS A 507 20.96 -14.74 4.86
C LYS A 507 19.71 -15.04 5.71
N VAL A 508 19.22 -14.08 6.51
CA VAL A 508 18.02 -14.26 7.34
C VAL A 508 16.77 -14.44 6.49
N ILE A 509 16.72 -13.73 5.37
CA ILE A 509 15.63 -13.80 4.38
C ILE A 509 15.81 -15.03 3.50
N ARG A 510 17.02 -15.22 2.95
CA ARG A 510 17.36 -16.31 2.03
C ARG A 510 17.10 -17.69 2.63
N ARG A 511 17.41 -17.91 3.92
CA ARG A 511 17.15 -19.19 4.59
C ARG A 511 15.65 -19.51 4.80
N GLN A 512 14.75 -18.53 4.65
CA GLN A 512 13.31 -18.78 4.68
C GLN A 512 12.75 -19.21 3.32
N LEU A 513 13.55 -19.12 2.25
CA LEU A 513 13.10 -19.50 0.92
C LEU A 513 13.12 -21.02 0.78
N ALA A 514 12.00 -21.59 0.32
CA ALA A 514 11.89 -23.02 -0.01
C ALA A 514 12.42 -23.34 -1.43
N VAL A 515 12.86 -22.32 -2.17
CA VAL A 515 13.52 -22.41 -3.47
C VAL A 515 14.94 -21.90 -3.34
N VAL A 516 15.85 -22.47 -4.13
CA VAL A 516 17.22 -22.00 -4.30
C VAL A 516 17.52 -21.76 -5.77
N GLU A 517 18.56 -20.98 -6.06
CA GLU A 517 19.03 -20.78 -7.43
C GLU A 517 19.44 -22.13 -8.05
N GLY A 518 19.02 -22.38 -9.29
CA GLY A 518 19.17 -23.65 -9.99
C GLY A 518 18.04 -24.66 -9.77
N ASP A 519 17.14 -24.46 -8.81
CA ASP A 519 15.96 -25.34 -8.66
C ASP A 519 15.05 -25.24 -9.90
N LEU A 520 14.44 -26.36 -10.28
CA LEU A 520 13.31 -26.36 -11.22
C LEU A 520 12.18 -25.48 -10.65
N TYR A 521 11.55 -24.67 -11.49
CA TYR A 521 10.50 -23.76 -11.07
C TYR A 521 9.40 -24.51 -10.30
N ASN A 522 8.96 -23.93 -9.19
CA ASN A 522 7.91 -24.50 -8.37
C ASN A 522 7.16 -23.41 -7.62
N SER A 523 5.92 -23.16 -8.06
CA SER A 523 5.07 -22.09 -7.53
C SER A 523 4.66 -22.35 -6.07
N SER A 524 4.45 -23.60 -5.67
CA SER A 524 4.13 -23.98 -4.29
C SER A 524 5.27 -23.66 -3.33
N LYS A 525 6.52 -23.92 -3.72
CA LYS A 525 7.71 -23.54 -2.93
C LYS A 525 7.81 -22.01 -2.83
N LEU A 526 7.63 -21.25 -3.92
CA LEU A 526 7.62 -19.77 -3.87
C LEU A 526 6.54 -19.23 -2.94
N LYS A 527 5.32 -19.75 -3.02
CA LYS A 527 4.22 -19.35 -2.14
C LYS A 527 4.55 -19.64 -0.67
N ARG A 528 5.18 -20.79 -0.37
CA ARG A 528 5.69 -21.10 0.98
C ARG A 528 6.77 -20.12 1.43
N SER A 529 7.71 -19.76 0.56
CA SER A 529 8.72 -18.72 0.84
C SER A 529 8.07 -17.38 1.21
N TYR A 530 7.10 -16.93 0.43
CA TYR A 530 6.34 -15.70 0.70
C TYR A 530 5.63 -15.76 2.07
N MET A 531 4.96 -16.88 2.38
CA MET A 531 4.32 -17.07 3.68
C MET A 531 5.33 -17.08 4.83
N ALA A 532 6.49 -17.73 4.66
CA ALA A 532 7.54 -17.79 5.67
C ALA A 532 8.11 -16.40 5.99
N LEU A 533 8.38 -15.58 4.96
CA LEU A 533 8.85 -14.20 5.15
C LEU A 533 7.82 -13.31 5.84
N ASN A 534 6.54 -13.43 5.49
CA ASN A 534 5.48 -12.69 6.18
C ASN A 534 5.32 -13.12 7.65
N ARG A 535 5.51 -14.41 7.96
CA ARG A 535 5.48 -14.93 9.34
C ARG A 535 6.61 -14.37 10.22
N LEU A 536 7.74 -13.96 9.65
CA LEU A 536 8.81 -13.31 10.42
C LEU A 536 8.37 -12.01 11.07
N ARG A 537 7.40 -11.29 10.47
CA ARG A 537 6.94 -9.97 10.92
C ARG A 537 8.04 -8.91 10.99
N TYR A 538 9.14 -9.07 10.25
CA TYR A 538 10.22 -8.06 10.13
C TYR A 538 9.92 -6.99 9.08
N PHE A 539 8.95 -7.26 8.21
CA PHE A 539 8.64 -6.46 7.03
C PHE A 539 7.20 -5.94 7.11
N GLU A 540 6.98 -4.72 6.64
CA GLU A 540 5.66 -4.15 6.38
C GLU A 540 5.11 -4.71 5.07
N GLU A 541 5.98 -4.86 4.07
CA GLU A 541 5.65 -5.35 2.73
C GLU A 541 6.70 -6.35 2.27
N VAL A 542 6.24 -7.42 1.63
CA VAL A 542 7.06 -8.42 0.94
C VAL A 542 6.46 -8.60 -0.44
N ASN A 543 7.21 -8.27 -1.49
CA ASN A 543 6.75 -8.34 -2.87
C ASN A 543 7.68 -9.26 -3.67
N PHE A 544 7.12 -10.33 -4.23
CA PHE A 544 7.83 -11.27 -5.10
C PHE A 544 7.49 -10.93 -6.54
N GLN A 545 8.50 -10.58 -7.32
CA GLN A 545 8.37 -10.35 -8.75
C GLN A 545 9.19 -11.41 -9.49
N THR A 546 8.53 -12.14 -10.37
CA THR A 546 9.20 -13.10 -11.26
C THR A 546 9.35 -12.48 -12.64
N GLU A 547 10.57 -12.43 -13.14
CA GLU A 547 10.90 -11.88 -14.45
C GLU A 547 11.49 -12.97 -15.34
N LYS A 548 11.32 -12.84 -16.67
CA LYS A 548 12.00 -13.72 -17.62
C LYS A 548 13.50 -13.52 -17.46
N GLY A 549 14.23 -14.62 -17.33
CA GLY A 549 15.68 -14.59 -17.25
C GLY A 549 16.33 -14.28 -18.60
N PRO A 550 17.66 -14.43 -18.70
CA PRO A 550 18.41 -14.21 -19.94
C PRO A 550 17.99 -15.10 -21.11
N ASP A 551 17.36 -16.25 -20.81
CA ASP A 551 16.82 -17.22 -21.76
C ASP A 551 15.40 -17.65 -21.34
N GLU A 552 14.61 -18.18 -22.27
CA GLU A 552 13.23 -18.65 -22.08
C GLU A 552 13.11 -19.81 -21.08
N THR A 553 14.22 -20.49 -20.76
CA THR A 553 14.30 -21.59 -19.78
C THR A 553 14.70 -21.13 -18.37
N LEU A 554 14.88 -19.83 -18.16
CA LEU A 554 15.34 -19.25 -16.90
C LEU A 554 14.38 -18.17 -16.41
N THR A 555 14.21 -18.06 -15.09
CA THR A 555 13.46 -16.96 -14.47
C THR A 555 14.20 -16.39 -13.27
N ASP A 556 14.22 -15.06 -13.20
CA ASP A 556 14.75 -14.32 -12.06
C ASP A 556 13.63 -14.01 -11.07
N VAL A 557 13.98 -14.01 -9.78
CA VAL A 557 13.06 -13.67 -8.70
C VAL A 557 13.59 -12.47 -7.95
N ASN A 558 12.90 -11.35 -8.07
CA ASN A 558 13.18 -10.11 -7.37
C ASN A 558 12.26 -10.00 -6.15
N ILE A 559 12.84 -10.15 -4.96
CA ILE A 559 12.15 -10.06 -3.68
C ILE A 559 12.41 -8.67 -3.10
N HIS A 560 11.43 -7.77 -3.28
CA HIS A 560 11.45 -6.44 -2.70
C HIS A 560 10.80 -6.46 -1.33
N ILE A 561 11.51 -5.98 -0.30
CA ILE A 561 10.97 -5.89 1.05
C ILE A 561 11.04 -4.48 1.60
N LYS A 562 10.07 -4.13 2.44
CA LYS A 562 10.06 -2.89 3.23
C LYS A 562 10.19 -3.25 4.70
N GLU A 563 11.36 -2.98 5.28
CA GLU A 563 11.61 -3.24 6.70
C GLU A 563 10.75 -2.34 7.60
N LYS A 564 10.30 -2.88 8.74
CA LYS A 564 9.59 -2.11 9.76
C LYS A 564 10.30 -2.23 11.13
N PRO A 565 10.01 -1.34 12.08
CA PRO A 565 10.48 -1.50 13.45
C PRO A 565 10.06 -2.86 14.03
N THR A 566 11.04 -3.63 14.51
CA THR A 566 10.85 -4.95 15.10
C THR A 566 10.91 -4.96 16.63
N GLY A 567 11.11 -3.77 17.22
CA GLY A 567 11.03 -3.55 18.66
C GLY A 567 9.59 -3.58 19.15
N PHE A 568 9.37 -4.24 20.26
CA PHE A 568 8.07 -4.42 20.90
C PHE A 568 8.18 -4.06 22.38
N PHE A 569 7.25 -3.24 22.85
CA PHE A 569 7.08 -2.93 24.26
C PHE A 569 5.63 -3.21 24.64
N SER A 570 5.42 -3.94 25.72
CA SER A 570 4.09 -4.19 26.26
C SER A 570 4.06 -3.98 27.77
N VAL A 571 2.99 -3.37 28.24
CA VAL A 571 2.65 -3.28 29.65
C VAL A 571 1.31 -3.96 29.84
N GLY A 572 1.22 -4.77 30.89
CA GLY A 572 0.03 -5.51 31.25
C GLY A 572 -0.25 -5.41 32.74
N ALA A 573 -1.47 -5.74 33.12
CA ALA A 573 -1.89 -5.86 34.51
C ALA A 573 -2.83 -7.05 34.65
N GLY A 574 -2.78 -7.74 35.78
CA GLY A 574 -3.62 -8.90 36.04
C GLY A 574 -3.95 -9.02 37.52
N TYR A 575 -5.00 -9.77 37.80
CA TYR A 575 -5.38 -10.21 39.12
C TYR A 575 -5.84 -11.66 39.04
N SER A 576 -5.21 -12.54 39.82
CA SER A 576 -5.65 -13.92 39.98
C SER A 576 -5.78 -14.25 41.46
N ALA A 577 -6.50 -15.34 41.76
CA ALA A 577 -6.63 -15.79 43.14
C ALA A 577 -5.26 -16.16 43.77
N ILE A 578 -4.32 -16.63 42.93
CA ILE A 578 -2.99 -17.09 43.32
C ILE A 578 -2.02 -15.93 43.42
N ASP A 579 -1.84 -15.17 42.35
CA ASP A 579 -0.77 -14.17 42.23
C ASP A 579 -1.19 -12.77 42.71
N GLN A 580 -2.47 -12.58 43.05
CA GLN A 580 -3.05 -11.27 43.40
C GLN A 580 -2.80 -10.24 42.28
N ALA A 581 -2.74 -8.95 42.62
CA ALA A 581 -2.49 -7.90 41.64
C ALA A 581 -1.03 -7.95 41.15
N VAL A 582 -0.87 -8.04 39.82
CA VAL A 582 0.43 -8.11 39.14
C VAL A 582 0.46 -7.09 38.00
N ILE A 583 1.55 -6.35 37.89
CA ILE A 583 1.90 -5.53 36.74
C ILE A 583 3.00 -6.27 35.96
N THR A 584 2.85 -6.36 34.64
CA THR A 584 3.84 -6.99 33.77
C THR A 584 4.39 -5.96 32.80
N GLY A 585 5.70 -5.92 32.63
CA GLY A 585 6.39 -5.15 31.60
C GLY A 585 7.21 -6.09 30.72
N GLN A 586 7.21 -5.87 29.41
CA GLN A 586 8.08 -6.58 28.49
C GLN A 586 8.66 -5.61 27.47
N ILE A 587 9.96 -5.69 27.28
CA ILE A 587 10.65 -5.10 26.13
C ILE A 587 11.30 -6.23 25.35
N SER A 588 11.10 -6.23 24.03
CA SER A 588 11.66 -7.25 23.14
C SER A 588 12.14 -6.61 21.87
N GLN A 589 13.32 -7.00 21.42
CA GLN A 589 13.85 -6.64 20.11
C GLN A 589 13.95 -7.91 19.26
N GLN A 590 13.02 -8.06 18.32
CA GLN A 590 13.11 -9.10 17.30
C GLN A 590 14.09 -8.67 16.21
N ASN A 591 14.65 -9.65 15.47
CA ASN A 591 15.66 -9.41 14.44
C ASN A 591 16.82 -8.53 14.94
N LEU A 592 17.33 -8.84 16.14
CA LEU A 592 18.40 -8.10 16.80
C LEU A 592 19.60 -7.95 15.87
N PHE A 593 20.02 -6.70 15.62
CA PHE A 593 21.09 -6.33 14.69
C PHE A 593 20.95 -6.94 13.27
N GLY A 594 19.71 -7.24 12.84
CA GLY A 594 19.44 -7.83 11.53
C GLY A 594 19.81 -9.31 11.40
N ARG A 595 20.01 -10.03 12.50
CA ARG A 595 20.45 -11.44 12.50
C ARG A 595 19.31 -12.45 12.62
N GLY A 596 18.06 -12.01 12.71
CA GLY A 596 16.90 -12.86 12.98
C GLY A 596 16.80 -13.35 14.44
N GLN A 597 17.73 -12.95 15.31
CA GLN A 597 17.75 -13.26 16.73
C GLN A 597 16.71 -12.42 17.49
N SER A 598 16.24 -12.89 18.65
CA SER A 598 15.35 -12.11 19.52
C SER A 598 15.94 -12.00 20.91
N LEU A 599 15.94 -10.79 21.48
CA LEU A 599 16.29 -10.56 22.88
C LEU A 599 15.09 -9.91 23.57
N SER A 600 14.68 -10.44 24.71
CA SER A 600 13.58 -9.88 25.49
C SER A 600 13.89 -9.86 26.98
N LEU A 601 13.48 -8.79 27.64
CA LEU A 601 13.38 -8.69 29.09
C LEU A 601 11.90 -8.63 29.46
N LYS A 602 11.47 -9.53 30.34
CA LYS A 602 10.14 -9.54 30.92
C LYS A 602 10.26 -9.35 32.43
N VAL A 603 9.38 -8.54 32.98
CA VAL A 603 9.31 -8.21 34.40
C VAL A 603 7.88 -8.41 34.87
N HIS A 604 7.71 -9.17 35.94
CA HIS A 604 6.44 -9.34 36.66
C HIS A 604 6.60 -8.76 38.05
N LEU A 605 5.81 -7.76 38.42
CA LEU A 605 5.84 -7.11 39.74
C LEU A 605 4.46 -7.25 40.38
N GLY A 606 4.36 -7.94 41.50
CA GLY A 606 3.12 -8.14 42.23
C GLY A 606 3.37 -8.40 43.71
N SER A 607 2.28 -8.45 44.49
CA SER A 607 2.38 -8.63 45.94
C SER A 607 2.72 -10.06 46.37
N ARG A 608 2.51 -11.06 45.51
CA ARG A 608 2.84 -12.48 45.80
C ARG A 608 3.93 -13.03 44.88
N VAL A 609 4.24 -12.33 43.79
CA VAL A 609 5.20 -12.79 42.81
C VAL A 609 5.96 -11.61 42.22
N THR A 610 7.28 -11.69 42.24
CA THR A 610 8.17 -10.79 41.52
C THR A 610 9.12 -11.63 40.67
N SER A 611 9.17 -11.42 39.36
CA SER A 611 10.12 -12.11 38.50
C SER A 611 10.75 -11.21 37.45
N TYR A 612 12.00 -11.52 37.12
CA TYR A 612 12.78 -10.90 36.07
C TYR A 612 13.30 -11.99 35.15
N ASP A 613 12.96 -11.93 33.88
CA ASP A 613 13.24 -12.96 32.89
C ASP A 613 13.93 -12.34 31.68
N VAL A 614 15.19 -12.70 31.43
CA VAL A 614 15.93 -12.35 30.22
C VAL A 614 15.98 -13.56 29.31
N SER A 615 15.52 -13.39 28.07
CA SER A 615 15.47 -14.48 27.08
C SER A 615 16.12 -14.06 25.77
N PHE A 616 17.03 -14.89 25.29
CA PHE A 616 17.67 -14.77 23.98
C PHE A 616 17.32 -15.98 23.11
N ILE A 617 16.90 -15.73 21.87
CA ILE A 617 16.48 -16.75 20.92
C ILE A 617 17.32 -16.64 19.64
N GLU A 618 17.97 -17.74 19.26
CA GLU A 618 18.61 -17.96 17.95
C GLU A 618 17.79 -19.00 17.17
N PRO A 619 16.99 -18.60 16.17
CA PRO A 619 16.11 -19.54 15.47
C PRO A 619 16.83 -20.53 14.55
N TRP A 620 18.07 -20.25 14.13
CA TRP A 620 18.86 -21.14 13.25
C TRP A 620 20.30 -21.28 13.74
N LEU A 621 20.49 -21.95 14.87
CA LEU A 621 21.83 -22.20 15.41
C LEU A 621 22.64 -23.07 14.43
N PHE A 622 23.90 -22.70 14.16
CA PHE A 622 24.76 -23.38 13.16
C PHE A 622 24.18 -23.45 11.74
N ASP A 623 23.29 -22.52 11.37
CA ASP A 623 22.62 -22.46 10.07
C ASP A 623 21.70 -23.64 9.73
N ILE A 624 21.44 -24.50 10.71
CA ILE A 624 20.37 -25.50 10.65
C ILE A 624 19.13 -24.93 11.35
N PRO A 625 17.90 -25.42 11.06
CA PRO A 625 16.66 -24.97 11.72
C PRO A 625 16.56 -25.50 13.16
N LEU A 626 17.65 -25.37 13.92
CA LEU A 626 17.76 -25.69 15.34
C LEU A 626 17.44 -24.42 16.13
N TRP A 627 16.16 -24.25 16.45
CA TRP A 627 15.69 -23.15 17.28
C TRP A 627 16.29 -23.30 18.68
N SER A 628 16.95 -22.26 19.17
CA SER A 628 17.69 -22.28 20.43
C SER A 628 17.25 -21.12 21.31
N LYS A 629 16.96 -21.40 22.58
CA LYS A 629 16.54 -20.41 23.58
C LYS A 629 17.44 -20.48 24.80
N PHE A 630 17.92 -19.33 25.22
CA PHE A 630 18.75 -19.14 26.41
C PHE A 630 17.99 -18.22 27.35
N ASP A 631 17.71 -18.68 28.55
CA ASP A 631 16.94 -17.92 29.54
C ASP A 631 17.73 -17.75 30.83
N LEU A 632 17.60 -16.58 31.44
CA LEU A 632 18.03 -16.28 32.79
C LEU A 632 16.81 -15.77 33.55
N TRP A 633 16.54 -16.31 34.73
CA TRP A 633 15.45 -15.83 35.56
C TRP A 633 15.88 -15.63 37.01
N ASN A 634 15.18 -14.70 37.65
CA ASN A 634 15.16 -14.50 39.09
C ASN A 634 13.70 -14.33 39.52
N LEU A 635 13.22 -15.21 40.38
CA LEU A 635 11.83 -15.30 40.83
C LEU A 635 11.79 -15.28 42.35
N ILE A 636 10.99 -14.40 42.91
CA ILE A 636 10.58 -14.41 44.32
C ILE A 636 9.07 -14.65 44.34
N ARG A 637 8.63 -15.67 45.07
CA ARG A 637 7.22 -16.00 45.23
C ARG A 637 6.90 -16.22 46.71
N GLU A 638 5.89 -15.50 47.20
CA GLU A 638 5.37 -15.62 48.55
C GLU A 638 4.17 -16.58 48.54
N TYR A 639 4.37 -17.80 49.03
CA TYR A 639 3.26 -18.72 49.30
C TYR A 639 2.59 -18.35 50.63
N ASP A 640 1.49 -19.03 50.99
CA ASP A 640 0.86 -18.78 52.28
C ASP A 640 1.71 -19.23 53.47
N SER A 641 2.50 -20.30 53.31
CA SER A 641 3.27 -20.91 54.41
C SER A 641 4.78 -20.68 54.34
N TYR A 642 5.32 -20.17 53.22
CA TYR A 642 6.75 -19.93 53.00
C TYR A 642 7.04 -19.01 51.80
N ASP A 643 8.25 -18.46 51.73
CA ASP A 643 8.78 -17.74 50.57
C ASP A 643 9.75 -18.60 49.75
N LEU A 644 9.70 -18.46 48.43
CA LEU A 644 10.56 -19.13 47.46
C LEU A 644 11.38 -18.12 46.65
N ASP A 645 12.70 -18.13 46.80
CA ASP A 645 13.66 -17.44 45.91
C ASP A 645 14.26 -18.48 44.95
N SER A 646 14.01 -18.31 43.64
CA SER A 646 14.50 -19.17 42.58
C SER A 646 15.30 -18.37 41.55
N LYS A 647 16.56 -18.75 41.35
CA LYS A 647 17.45 -18.17 40.34
C LYS A 647 18.02 -19.27 39.48
N GLY A 648 18.07 -19.06 38.17
CA GLY A 648 18.62 -20.09 37.30
C GLY A 648 18.85 -19.64 35.87
N PHE A 649 19.38 -20.59 35.10
CA PHE A 649 19.51 -20.47 33.67
C PHE A 649 18.98 -21.72 32.96
N GLY A 650 18.52 -21.52 31.74
CA GLY A 650 17.97 -22.56 30.89
C GLY A 650 18.51 -22.46 29.48
N ILE A 651 18.73 -23.61 28.85
CA ILE A 651 19.05 -23.72 27.42
C ILE A 651 18.07 -24.71 26.81
N THR A 652 17.37 -24.32 25.75
CA THR A 652 16.44 -25.21 25.05
C THR A 652 16.76 -25.24 23.57
N PHE A 653 16.87 -26.43 23.01
CA PHE A 653 16.97 -26.68 21.58
C PHE A 653 15.65 -27.25 21.07
N GLY A 654 15.19 -26.80 19.90
CA GLY A 654 13.98 -27.24 19.25
C GLY A 654 14.22 -27.53 17.77
N TYR A 655 13.78 -28.68 17.29
CA TYR A 655 13.94 -29.09 15.90
C TYR A 655 12.61 -29.58 15.29
N PRO A 656 12.20 -29.08 14.11
CA PRO A 656 10.99 -29.53 13.44
C PRO A 656 11.21 -30.94 12.86
N LEU A 657 10.65 -31.96 13.52
CA LEU A 657 10.79 -33.37 13.11
C LEU A 657 9.87 -33.71 11.94
N ARG A 658 8.67 -33.10 11.89
CA ARG A 658 7.69 -33.18 10.80
C ARG A 658 6.94 -31.84 10.71
N GLU A 659 6.12 -31.65 9.67
CA GLU A 659 5.37 -30.41 9.40
C GLU A 659 4.63 -29.84 10.62
N TYR A 660 4.04 -30.70 11.44
CA TYR A 660 3.28 -30.31 12.64
C TYR A 660 3.92 -30.79 13.95
N VAL A 661 5.11 -31.38 13.91
CA VAL A 661 5.74 -32.04 15.07
C VAL A 661 7.12 -31.46 15.33
N THR A 662 7.30 -30.90 16.52
CA THR A 662 8.57 -30.32 16.97
C THR A 662 9.05 -31.06 18.21
N GLY A 663 10.31 -31.47 18.20
CA GLY A 663 10.99 -32.03 19.38
C GLY A 663 11.83 -30.96 20.06
N TYR A 664 11.83 -30.94 21.39
CA TYR A 664 12.62 -30.04 22.21
C TYR A 664 13.47 -30.81 23.22
N ILE A 665 14.69 -30.32 23.46
CA ILE A 665 15.57 -30.76 24.54
C ILE A 665 16.00 -29.52 25.31
N GLY A 666 15.62 -29.45 26.57
CA GLY A 666 15.96 -28.39 27.51
C GLY A 666 16.92 -28.87 28.57
N TYR A 667 17.85 -28.02 28.97
CA TYR A 667 18.65 -28.14 30.19
C TYR A 667 18.32 -26.97 31.10
N ARG A 668 18.11 -27.24 32.39
CA ARG A 668 17.76 -26.27 33.42
C ARG A 668 18.67 -26.45 34.63
N LEU A 669 19.38 -25.40 35.02
CA LEU A 669 20.11 -25.33 36.28
C LEU A 669 19.53 -24.19 37.12
N SER A 670 19.14 -24.50 38.35
CA SER A 670 18.49 -23.54 39.25
C SER A 670 18.88 -23.76 40.69
N THR A 671 18.92 -22.67 41.45
CA THR A 671 19.03 -22.67 42.91
C THR A 671 17.74 -22.12 43.47
N ASN A 672 17.11 -22.88 44.36
CA ASN A 672 15.79 -22.63 44.93
C ASN A 672 15.91 -22.62 46.45
N SER A 673 15.60 -21.50 47.09
CA SER A 673 15.68 -21.33 48.54
C SER A 673 14.29 -21.17 49.13
N ILE A 674 13.96 -22.01 50.09
CA ILE A 674 12.77 -21.85 50.95
C ILE A 674 13.19 -21.05 52.19
N SER A 675 12.43 -20.02 52.53
CA SER A 675 12.67 -19.16 53.69
C SER A 675 11.36 -18.58 54.24
N ASN A 676 11.42 -17.81 55.33
CA ASN A 676 10.28 -17.09 55.90
C ASN A 676 9.06 -18.00 56.14
N LEU A 677 9.28 -19.09 56.88
CA LEU A 677 8.26 -20.07 57.19
C LEU A 677 7.22 -19.50 58.16
N ASP A 678 5.94 -19.83 57.94
CA ASP A 678 4.88 -19.56 58.92
C ASP A 678 5.16 -20.32 60.24
N PRO A 679 4.85 -19.74 61.42
CA PRO A 679 5.02 -20.42 62.70
C PRO A 679 4.29 -21.78 62.81
N ILE A 680 3.19 -21.98 62.07
CA ILE A 680 2.40 -23.21 62.02
C ILE A 680 2.47 -23.78 60.60
N VAL A 681 3.65 -24.29 60.24
CA VAL A 681 3.94 -24.86 58.91
C VAL A 681 4.05 -26.39 58.97
N SER A 682 3.63 -27.07 57.90
CA SER A 682 3.76 -28.53 57.80
C SER A 682 5.21 -28.99 57.95
N PHE A 683 5.43 -30.14 58.59
CA PHE A 683 6.77 -30.71 58.76
C PHE A 683 7.47 -30.94 57.42
N LEU A 684 6.72 -31.30 56.37
CA LEU A 684 7.26 -31.50 55.03
C LEU A 684 7.89 -30.22 54.45
N ILE A 685 7.28 -29.06 54.68
CA ILE A 685 7.83 -27.78 54.23
C ILE A 685 9.01 -27.38 55.12
N GLN A 686 8.86 -27.54 56.45
CA GLN A 686 9.91 -27.19 57.42
C GLN A 686 11.22 -27.96 57.18
N ALA A 687 11.15 -29.26 56.89
CA ALA A 687 12.30 -30.10 56.60
C ALA A 687 13.05 -29.68 55.31
N GLN A 688 12.44 -28.84 54.49
CA GLN A 688 12.99 -28.39 53.21
C GLN A 688 13.49 -26.94 53.23
N GLU A 689 13.50 -26.29 54.40
CA GLU A 689 14.07 -24.95 54.56
C GLU A 689 15.53 -24.88 54.05
N GLY A 690 15.87 -23.74 53.44
CA GLY A 690 17.19 -23.50 52.89
C GLY A 690 17.28 -23.76 51.38
N SER A 691 18.51 -23.85 50.89
CA SER A 691 18.81 -23.78 49.46
C SER A 691 19.06 -25.14 48.81
N ARG A 692 18.40 -25.38 47.68
CA ARG A 692 18.55 -26.58 46.86
C ARG A 692 18.89 -26.23 45.41
N THR A 693 19.86 -26.93 44.85
CA THR A 693 20.25 -26.85 43.45
C THR A 693 19.62 -27.99 42.66
N THR A 694 18.82 -27.63 41.66
CA THR A 694 18.20 -28.55 40.71
C THR A 694 18.88 -28.41 39.35
N SER A 695 19.46 -29.51 38.86
CA SER A 695 20.01 -29.67 37.53
C SER A 695 19.18 -30.71 36.79
N SER A 696 18.61 -30.35 35.64
CA SER A 696 17.61 -31.18 34.95
C SER A 696 17.69 -31.09 33.44
N ILE A 697 17.32 -32.19 32.77
CA ILE A 697 17.10 -32.27 31.33
C ILE A 697 15.63 -32.57 31.08
N THR A 698 15.01 -31.80 30.19
CA THR A 698 13.62 -31.98 29.75
C THR A 698 13.57 -32.31 28.27
N THR A 699 12.93 -33.41 27.90
CA THR A 699 12.61 -33.75 26.52
C THR A 699 11.12 -33.57 26.29
N THR A 700 10.75 -32.79 25.26
CA THR A 700 9.35 -32.49 24.95
C THR A 700 9.05 -32.76 23.48
N LEU A 701 7.92 -33.42 23.21
CA LEU A 701 7.39 -33.58 21.86
C LEU A 701 6.07 -32.83 21.74
N VAL A 702 5.99 -31.89 20.80
CA VAL A 702 4.79 -31.07 20.56
C VAL A 702 4.23 -31.36 19.17
N ARG A 703 2.92 -31.60 19.08
CA ARG A 703 2.17 -31.63 17.83
C ARG A 703 1.13 -30.52 17.79
N ASP A 704 1.28 -29.55 16.90
CA ASP A 704 0.37 -28.39 16.76
C ASP A 704 -0.23 -28.32 15.35
N THR A 705 -1.56 -28.36 15.30
CA THR A 705 -2.37 -28.32 14.06
C THR A 705 -3.41 -27.20 14.10
N THR A 706 -3.25 -26.25 15.03
CA THR A 706 -4.17 -25.13 15.19
C THR A 706 -4.11 -24.18 14.00
N ASP A 707 -5.25 -23.57 13.67
CA ASP A 707 -5.39 -22.64 12.55
C ASP A 707 -4.91 -21.22 12.86
N GLU A 708 -5.14 -20.75 14.09
CA GLU A 708 -4.63 -19.48 14.60
C GLU A 708 -3.94 -19.63 15.96
N PRO A 709 -2.87 -18.87 16.23
CA PRO A 709 -2.09 -19.02 17.47
C PRO A 709 -2.75 -18.42 18.73
N ILE A 710 -3.68 -17.47 18.60
CA ILE A 710 -4.24 -16.72 19.75
C ILE A 710 -5.63 -17.23 20.13
N PHE A 711 -6.54 -17.31 19.16
CA PHE A 711 -7.86 -17.90 19.37
C PHE A 711 -8.14 -18.97 18.31
N PRO A 712 -7.52 -20.16 18.42
CA PRO A 712 -7.78 -21.28 17.52
C PRO A 712 -9.28 -21.55 17.39
N SER A 713 -9.74 -21.83 16.16
CA SER A 713 -11.12 -22.24 15.89
C SER A 713 -11.22 -23.73 15.54
N ARG A 714 -10.13 -24.33 15.07
CA ARG A 714 -10.05 -25.75 14.71
C ARG A 714 -8.66 -26.32 15.00
N GLY A 715 -8.59 -27.64 15.10
CA GLY A 715 -7.33 -28.37 15.21
C GLY A 715 -6.99 -28.74 16.66
N SER A 716 -5.74 -29.13 16.89
CA SER A 716 -5.28 -29.61 18.19
C SER A 716 -3.84 -29.22 18.50
N LYS A 717 -3.54 -29.06 19.79
CA LYS A 717 -2.20 -28.89 20.33
C LYS A 717 -1.95 -29.94 21.42
N ASN A 718 -0.98 -30.81 21.17
CA ASN A 718 -0.66 -31.93 22.04
C ASN A 718 0.82 -31.85 22.45
N SER A 719 1.13 -32.14 23.71
CA SER A 719 2.51 -32.12 24.23
C SER A 719 2.72 -33.28 25.19
N ILE A 720 3.87 -33.94 25.09
CA ILE A 720 4.36 -34.91 26.07
C ILE A 720 5.76 -34.46 26.50
N SER A 721 6.00 -34.41 27.80
CA SER A 721 7.22 -33.89 28.41
C SER A 721 7.76 -34.90 29.42
N LEU A 722 9.07 -35.12 29.38
CA LEU A 722 9.82 -35.92 30.34
C LEU A 722 10.95 -35.05 30.90
N GLU A 723 10.94 -34.77 32.20
CA GLU A 723 12.02 -34.06 32.89
C GLU A 723 12.71 -35.00 33.86
N HIS A 724 14.03 -35.07 33.79
CA HIS A 724 14.87 -35.84 34.70
C HIS A 724 15.86 -34.91 35.39
N ALA A 725 15.83 -34.89 36.72
CA ALA A 725 16.68 -34.07 37.56
C ALA A 725 17.61 -34.93 38.42
N GLY A 726 18.85 -34.46 38.60
CA GLY A 726 19.85 -35.10 39.47
C GLY A 726 20.67 -36.21 38.79
N THR A 727 21.13 -37.16 39.62
CA THR A 727 21.94 -38.32 39.21
C THR A 727 23.23 -37.91 38.48
N ILE A 728 23.32 -38.14 37.17
CA ILE A 728 24.49 -37.79 36.33
C ILE A 728 24.63 -36.27 36.18
N LEU A 729 23.53 -35.53 36.33
CA LEU A 729 23.48 -34.06 36.18
C LEU A 729 23.93 -33.29 37.43
N GLN A 730 24.26 -34.01 38.51
CA GLN A 730 24.59 -33.46 39.83
C GLN A 730 23.46 -32.61 40.43
N GLY A 731 23.72 -31.86 41.51
CA GLY A 731 22.70 -31.15 42.28
C GLY A 731 22.15 -31.96 43.46
N ASN A 732 21.45 -31.28 44.37
CA ASN A 732 20.92 -31.89 45.61
C ASN A 732 19.41 -32.20 45.53
N THR A 733 18.74 -31.88 44.43
CA THR A 733 17.40 -32.37 44.07
C THR A 733 17.50 -33.59 43.12
N SER A 734 16.59 -34.56 43.20
CA SER A 734 16.54 -35.70 42.27
C SER A 734 15.12 -36.22 42.07
N PHE A 735 14.60 -36.13 40.84
CA PHE A 735 13.26 -36.60 40.49
C PHE A 735 13.12 -36.88 38.99
N THR A 736 12.07 -37.61 38.61
CA THR A 736 11.58 -37.68 37.23
C THR A 736 10.13 -37.21 37.18
N ARG A 737 9.83 -36.30 36.26
CA ARG A 737 8.49 -35.74 36.01
C ARG A 737 8.03 -36.08 34.60
N TYR A 738 6.81 -36.56 34.50
CA TYR A 738 6.10 -36.87 33.27
C TYR A 738 4.88 -35.95 33.18
N GLU A 739 4.73 -35.25 32.07
CA GLU A 739 3.55 -34.45 31.79
C GLU A 739 3.01 -34.72 30.39
N ALA A 740 1.69 -34.76 30.28
CA ALA A 740 1.00 -34.84 29.00
C ALA A 740 -0.13 -33.80 28.97
N SER A 741 -0.29 -33.12 27.84
CA SER A 741 -1.41 -32.23 27.60
C SER A 741 -1.97 -32.40 26.20
N SER A 742 -3.28 -32.28 26.06
CA SER A 742 -3.99 -32.40 24.79
C SER A 742 -5.11 -31.38 24.74
N THR A 743 -5.07 -30.49 23.76
CA THR A 743 -6.07 -29.42 23.55
C THR A 743 -6.68 -29.59 22.17
N TRP A 744 -8.00 -29.55 22.06
CA TRP A 744 -8.76 -29.71 20.82
C TRP A 744 -9.77 -28.60 20.65
N PHE A 745 -9.91 -28.11 19.42
CA PHE A 745 -10.85 -27.05 19.05
C PHE A 745 -11.75 -27.53 17.92
N PHE A 746 -13.06 -27.41 18.13
CA PHE A 746 -14.09 -27.85 17.21
C PHE A 746 -14.97 -26.64 16.83
N PRO A 747 -14.98 -26.22 15.56
CA PRO A 747 -15.90 -25.18 15.12
C PRO A 747 -17.32 -25.76 15.06
N LEU A 748 -18.27 -25.06 15.68
CA LEU A 748 -19.70 -25.40 15.70
C LEU A 748 -20.48 -24.43 14.80
N PHE A 749 -21.75 -24.16 15.12
CA PHE A 749 -22.59 -23.23 14.37
C PHE A 749 -22.26 -21.76 14.72
N ARG A 750 -22.49 -20.84 13.77
CA ARG A 750 -22.43 -19.38 13.98
C ARG A 750 -21.13 -18.87 14.63
N GLU A 751 -19.97 -19.41 14.22
CA GLU A 751 -18.64 -19.05 14.75
C GLU A 751 -18.42 -19.40 16.24
N VAL A 752 -19.29 -20.23 16.82
CA VAL A 752 -19.06 -20.81 18.15
C VAL A 752 -17.97 -21.88 18.03
N VAL A 753 -17.04 -21.90 18.98
CA VAL A 753 -15.95 -22.89 19.05
C VAL A 753 -16.05 -23.63 20.37
N PHE A 754 -16.10 -24.95 20.31
CA PHE A 754 -15.92 -25.79 21.49
C PHE A 754 -14.45 -26.16 21.64
N GLY A 755 -13.85 -25.77 22.77
CA GLY A 755 -12.49 -26.10 23.16
C GLY A 755 -12.49 -27.11 24.30
N ILE A 756 -11.64 -28.13 24.24
CA ILE A 756 -11.41 -29.03 25.36
C ILE A 756 -9.91 -29.23 25.58
N ARG A 757 -9.45 -29.09 26.81
CA ARG A 757 -8.07 -29.29 27.24
C ARG A 757 -8.01 -30.34 28.33
N GLY A 758 -7.14 -31.33 28.18
CA GLY A 758 -6.78 -32.28 29.23
C GLY A 758 -5.29 -32.15 29.59
N ARG A 759 -4.97 -32.30 30.87
CA ARG A 759 -3.61 -32.35 31.41
C ARG A 759 -3.48 -33.50 32.42
N GLY A 760 -2.40 -34.26 32.32
CA GLY A 760 -2.02 -35.28 33.28
C GLY A 760 -0.55 -35.14 33.65
N GLY A 761 -0.23 -35.37 34.92
CA GLY A 761 1.12 -35.24 35.43
C GLY A 761 1.44 -36.30 36.47
N TYR A 762 2.68 -36.79 36.47
CA TYR A 762 3.23 -37.69 37.47
C TYR A 762 4.67 -37.30 37.77
N ILE A 763 5.04 -37.19 39.04
CA ILE A 763 6.39 -36.90 39.49
C ILE A 763 6.79 -37.87 40.60
N GLN A 764 8.01 -38.38 40.51
CA GLN A 764 8.59 -39.30 41.49
C GLN A 764 9.99 -38.85 41.88
N ALA A 765 10.30 -38.87 43.16
CA ALA A 765 11.68 -38.71 43.63
C ALA A 765 12.50 -39.98 43.37
N HIS A 766 13.81 -39.84 43.22
CA HIS A 766 14.74 -40.97 43.17
C HIS A 766 15.24 -41.32 44.58
N GLU A 767 15.72 -42.56 44.78
CA GLU A 767 16.09 -43.11 46.09
C GLU A 767 17.03 -42.18 46.90
N GLY A 768 16.70 -41.99 48.18
CA GLY A 768 17.48 -41.20 49.13
C GLY A 768 17.33 -39.68 49.05
N LYS A 769 16.46 -39.15 48.18
CA LYS A 769 16.16 -37.71 48.13
C LYS A 769 14.66 -37.43 48.26
N GLU A 770 14.32 -36.35 48.98
CA GLU A 770 12.93 -35.89 49.09
C GLU A 770 12.53 -35.03 47.89
N LEU A 771 11.28 -35.19 47.43
CA LEU A 771 10.72 -34.35 46.39
C LEU A 771 10.47 -32.93 46.93
N PRO A 772 11.07 -31.88 46.33
CA PRO A 772 10.84 -30.53 46.81
C PRO A 772 9.37 -30.10 46.67
N VAL A 773 8.82 -29.44 47.68
CA VAL A 773 7.41 -29.01 47.71
C VAL A 773 7.05 -28.10 46.53
N TYR A 774 7.96 -27.20 46.14
CA TYR A 774 7.78 -26.31 44.99
C TYR A 774 7.85 -27.01 43.61
N GLU A 775 8.24 -28.29 43.55
CA GLU A 775 8.19 -29.10 42.32
C GLU A 775 6.92 -29.97 42.26
N ARG A 776 6.07 -29.97 43.29
CA ARG A 776 4.82 -30.74 43.33
C ARG A 776 3.74 -30.07 42.49
N PHE A 777 2.70 -30.82 42.14
CA PHE A 777 1.60 -30.30 41.32
C PHE A 777 0.56 -29.58 42.16
N TYR A 778 0.24 -28.35 41.75
CA TYR A 778 -0.84 -27.52 42.29
C TYR A 778 -1.82 -27.17 41.17
N LEU A 779 -3.11 -27.28 41.45
CA LEU A 779 -4.17 -26.80 40.57
C LEU A 779 -4.89 -25.61 41.21
N GLY A 780 -5.69 -24.89 40.43
CA GLY A 780 -6.29 -23.61 40.82
C GLY A 780 -5.89 -22.47 39.88
N GLY A 781 -6.64 -21.37 39.97
CA GLY A 781 -6.45 -20.14 39.22
C GLY A 781 -6.85 -20.21 37.74
N ILE A 782 -6.59 -19.10 37.06
CA ILE A 782 -7.10 -18.81 35.71
C ILE A 782 -6.68 -19.80 34.60
N ASN A 783 -5.67 -20.62 34.86
CA ASN A 783 -5.06 -21.55 33.90
C ASN A 783 -5.35 -23.04 34.19
N SER A 784 -6.11 -23.37 35.25
CA SER A 784 -6.49 -24.76 35.53
C SER A 784 -7.90 -24.92 36.11
N LEU A 785 -8.18 -24.45 37.33
CA LEU A 785 -9.50 -24.55 37.96
C LEU A 785 -9.98 -23.15 38.35
N ARG A 786 -10.64 -22.47 37.41
CA ARG A 786 -11.09 -21.08 37.62
C ARG A 786 -12.11 -21.01 38.73
N GLY A 787 -11.98 -20.02 39.60
CA GLY A 787 -12.81 -19.88 40.81
C GLY A 787 -12.20 -20.51 42.06
N LEU A 788 -11.24 -21.45 41.93
CA LEU A 788 -10.49 -22.03 43.04
C LEU A 788 -9.09 -21.41 43.10
N ARG A 789 -8.55 -21.20 44.31
CA ARG A 789 -7.20 -20.63 44.48
C ARG A 789 -6.13 -21.69 44.36
N GLU A 790 -6.15 -22.68 45.23
CA GLU A 790 -5.21 -23.81 45.23
C GLU A 790 -5.96 -25.11 45.57
N VAL A 791 -5.62 -26.17 44.84
CA VAL A 791 -6.19 -27.51 44.94
C VAL A 791 -5.06 -28.52 44.89
N GLY A 792 -5.01 -29.35 45.93
CA GLY A 792 -4.07 -30.46 46.08
C GLY A 792 -4.20 -31.09 47.47
N PRO A 793 -3.36 -32.07 47.80
CA PRO A 793 -3.26 -32.64 49.13
C PRO A 793 -2.97 -31.55 50.17
N LYS A 794 -3.56 -31.71 51.36
CA LYS A 794 -3.32 -30.84 52.50
C LYS A 794 -2.66 -31.61 53.63
N ASP A 795 -1.78 -30.94 54.37
CA ASP A 795 -1.30 -31.46 55.64
C ASP A 795 -2.47 -31.58 56.63
N PRO A 796 -2.69 -32.75 57.27
CA PRO A 796 -3.83 -32.94 58.18
C PRO A 796 -3.78 -32.08 59.45
N TRP A 797 -2.59 -31.64 59.90
CA TRP A 797 -2.42 -30.91 61.14
C TRP A 797 -2.43 -29.39 60.93
N THR A 798 -1.73 -28.91 59.90
CA THR A 798 -1.64 -27.46 59.63
C THR A 798 -2.68 -26.98 58.63
N GLY A 799 -3.20 -27.88 57.79
CA GLY A 799 -4.12 -27.54 56.70
C GLY A 799 -3.42 -26.94 55.47
N ASP A 800 -2.08 -26.85 55.48
CA ASP A 800 -1.27 -26.36 54.36
C ASP A 800 -1.48 -27.18 53.10
N VAL A 801 -1.57 -26.54 51.94
CA VAL A 801 -1.59 -27.24 50.65
C VAL A 801 -0.16 -27.63 50.29
N ILE A 802 0.15 -28.92 50.30
CA ILE A 802 1.50 -29.46 50.07
C ILE A 802 1.73 -29.95 48.63
N GLY A 803 0.70 -29.89 47.78
CA GLY A 803 0.79 -30.28 46.37
C GLY A 803 0.86 -31.80 46.13
N GLY A 804 0.49 -32.26 44.95
CA GLY A 804 0.43 -33.69 44.61
C GLY A 804 1.65 -34.20 43.84
N THR A 805 1.90 -35.50 43.91
CA THR A 805 2.83 -36.22 43.02
C THR A 805 2.17 -36.63 41.71
N THR A 806 0.84 -36.60 41.66
CA THR A 806 0.04 -36.82 40.45
C THR A 806 -0.97 -35.69 40.30
N MET A 807 -1.33 -35.36 39.06
CA MET A 807 -2.42 -34.42 38.78
C MET A 807 -3.21 -34.81 37.55
N PHE A 808 -4.49 -34.47 37.56
CA PHE A 808 -5.35 -34.54 36.38
C PHE A 808 -6.25 -33.31 36.31
N ASN A 809 -6.36 -32.69 35.14
CA ASN A 809 -7.18 -31.50 34.92
C ASN A 809 -7.80 -31.51 33.52
N VAL A 810 -9.07 -31.10 33.43
CA VAL A 810 -9.83 -30.95 32.20
C VAL A 810 -10.52 -29.59 32.21
N ASN A 811 -10.39 -28.85 31.11
CA ASN A 811 -11.12 -27.60 30.85
C ASN A 811 -11.97 -27.78 29.59
N ALA A 812 -13.27 -27.53 29.68
CA ALA A 812 -14.18 -27.51 28.55
C ALA A 812 -14.74 -26.08 28.39
N GLU A 813 -14.67 -25.52 27.19
CA GLU A 813 -15.00 -24.12 26.91
C GLU A 813 -15.86 -23.99 25.65
N PHE A 814 -16.86 -23.12 25.68
CA PHE A 814 -17.52 -22.60 24.48
C PHE A 814 -17.17 -21.13 24.31
N LEU A 815 -16.51 -20.81 23.20
CA LEU A 815 -16.18 -19.45 22.80
C LEU A 815 -17.17 -19.00 21.73
N PHE A 816 -17.74 -17.81 21.88
CA PHE A 816 -18.69 -17.25 20.92
C PHE A 816 -18.44 -15.76 20.70
N PRO A 817 -18.70 -15.21 19.50
CA PRO A 817 -18.47 -13.79 19.25
C PRO A 817 -19.47 -12.92 20.04
N LEU A 818 -18.96 -11.91 20.75
CA LEU A 818 -19.76 -10.85 21.38
C LEU A 818 -19.83 -9.62 20.48
N ILE A 819 -18.67 -9.07 20.11
CA ILE A 819 -18.53 -7.92 19.19
C ILE A 819 -17.52 -8.29 18.11
N LYS A 820 -18.04 -8.71 16.95
CA LYS A 820 -17.21 -9.20 15.83
C LYS A 820 -16.23 -8.15 15.32
N SER A 821 -16.70 -6.90 15.15
CA SER A 821 -15.88 -5.78 14.67
C SER A 821 -14.70 -5.47 15.59
N ALA A 822 -14.81 -5.76 16.89
CA ALA A 822 -13.78 -5.53 17.89
C ALA A 822 -12.97 -6.80 18.22
N GLY A 823 -13.28 -7.95 17.63
CA GLY A 823 -12.63 -9.23 17.97
C GLY A 823 -12.90 -9.72 19.40
N MET A 824 -13.99 -9.27 20.02
CA MET A 824 -14.37 -9.64 21.39
C MET A 824 -15.20 -10.93 21.41
N LYS A 825 -14.82 -11.88 22.26
CA LYS A 825 -15.46 -13.18 22.43
C LYS A 825 -15.96 -13.35 23.86
N GLY A 826 -17.13 -13.96 24.00
CA GLY A 826 -17.60 -14.51 25.27
C GLY A 826 -17.08 -15.93 25.42
N VAL A 827 -16.86 -16.35 26.67
CA VAL A 827 -16.54 -17.74 27.01
C VAL A 827 -17.48 -18.21 28.10
N VAL A 828 -17.99 -19.43 27.98
CA VAL A 828 -18.56 -20.20 29.10
C VAL A 828 -17.75 -21.46 29.25
N PHE A 829 -17.49 -21.87 30.49
CA PHE A 829 -16.56 -22.96 30.75
C PHE A 829 -17.01 -23.87 31.89
N PHE A 830 -16.47 -25.08 31.87
CA PHE A 830 -16.50 -26.06 32.95
C PHE A 830 -15.09 -26.60 33.15
N ASP A 831 -14.58 -26.50 34.37
CA ASP A 831 -13.27 -27.01 34.74
C ASP A 831 -13.41 -28.12 35.76
N THR A 832 -12.59 -29.15 35.64
CA THR A 832 -12.51 -30.19 36.66
C THR A 832 -11.10 -30.74 36.80
N GLY A 833 -10.72 -31.16 38.01
CA GLY A 833 -9.36 -31.61 38.25
C GLY A 833 -9.04 -31.78 39.72
N ASN A 834 -7.96 -32.50 39.99
CA ASN A 834 -7.37 -32.61 41.32
C ASN A 834 -5.90 -33.04 41.23
N ALA A 835 -5.19 -32.93 42.35
CA ALA A 835 -3.84 -33.44 42.54
C ALA A 835 -3.79 -34.34 43.78
N TRP A 836 -2.95 -35.38 43.75
CA TRP A 836 -2.90 -36.41 44.80
C TRP A 836 -1.47 -36.79 45.19
N GLU A 837 -1.29 -37.25 46.43
CA GLU A 837 -0.04 -37.80 46.95
C GLU A 837 0.42 -39.07 46.22
N SER A 838 -0.52 -39.87 45.70
CA SER A 838 -0.23 -41.08 44.94
C SER A 838 -1.43 -41.55 44.13
N GLY A 839 -1.16 -42.01 42.91
CA GLY A 839 -2.16 -42.55 41.99
C GLY A 839 -3.23 -41.55 41.54
N TYR A 840 -4.09 -41.97 40.61
CA TYR A 840 -5.18 -41.14 40.12
C TYR A 840 -6.49 -41.53 40.80
N ARG A 841 -7.19 -40.57 41.43
CA ARG A 841 -8.49 -40.81 42.09
C ARG A 841 -9.58 -39.98 41.42
N LEU A 842 -10.04 -40.41 40.25
CA LEU A 842 -10.99 -39.63 39.43
C LEU A 842 -12.38 -39.40 40.07
N GLY A 843 -12.67 -40.02 41.22
CA GLY A 843 -13.93 -39.84 41.96
C GLY A 843 -14.03 -38.56 42.78
N ASP A 844 -12.90 -37.93 43.15
CA ASP A 844 -12.86 -36.76 44.05
C ASP A 844 -12.50 -35.44 43.35
N LEU A 845 -12.66 -35.39 42.02
CA LEU A 845 -12.31 -34.22 41.22
C LEU A 845 -13.09 -32.98 41.65
N ARG A 846 -12.35 -31.87 41.84
CA ARG A 846 -12.95 -30.55 42.02
C ARG A 846 -13.62 -30.08 40.74
N LYS A 847 -14.67 -29.29 40.83
CA LYS A 847 -15.52 -28.88 39.69
C LYS A 847 -15.89 -27.40 39.79
N THR A 848 -15.63 -26.66 38.74
CA THR A 848 -16.06 -25.26 38.63
C THR A 848 -16.74 -25.03 37.29
N ALA A 849 -17.60 -24.03 37.22
CA ALA A 849 -18.19 -23.56 35.99
C ALA A 849 -18.29 -22.04 36.01
N GLY A 850 -18.30 -21.42 34.84
CA GLY A 850 -18.23 -19.98 34.79
C GLY A 850 -18.42 -19.38 33.41
N ALA A 851 -18.27 -18.06 33.38
CA ALA A 851 -18.39 -17.27 32.18
C ALA A 851 -17.38 -16.12 32.18
N GLY A 852 -17.04 -15.61 31.02
CA GLY A 852 -16.09 -14.54 30.88
C GLY A 852 -16.07 -13.89 29.51
N ILE A 853 -15.20 -12.90 29.39
CA ILE A 853 -14.94 -12.15 28.17
C ILE A 853 -13.47 -12.27 27.83
N ARG A 854 -13.17 -12.55 26.56
CA ARG A 854 -11.83 -12.55 25.98
C ARG A 854 -11.76 -11.54 24.85
N TRP A 855 -10.76 -10.67 24.86
CA TRP A 855 -10.63 -9.61 23.85
C TRP A 855 -9.18 -9.41 23.45
N TYR A 856 -8.88 -9.48 22.15
CA TYR A 856 -7.57 -9.07 21.65
C TYR A 856 -7.57 -7.57 21.39
N SER A 857 -7.28 -6.80 22.43
CA SER A 857 -7.24 -5.33 22.35
C SER A 857 -5.94 -4.85 21.68
N PRO A 858 -5.86 -3.57 21.26
CA PRO A 858 -4.61 -2.98 20.75
C PRO A 858 -3.41 -3.09 21.70
N ILE A 859 -3.66 -3.23 23.00
CA ILE A 859 -2.63 -3.36 24.05
C ILE A 859 -2.35 -4.83 24.45
N GLY A 860 -3.01 -5.80 23.81
CA GLY A 860 -2.82 -7.24 24.03
C GLY A 860 -4.09 -8.01 24.41
N PRO A 861 -3.98 -9.33 24.64
CA PRO A 861 -5.11 -10.17 25.02
C PRO A 861 -5.60 -9.82 26.43
N LEU A 862 -6.90 -9.67 26.57
CA LEU A 862 -7.61 -9.46 27.82
C LEU A 862 -8.46 -10.68 28.11
N ARG A 863 -8.44 -11.16 29.36
CA ARG A 863 -9.37 -12.15 29.90
C ARG A 863 -10.01 -11.55 31.15
N LEU A 864 -11.32 -11.65 31.26
CA LEU A 864 -12.07 -11.41 32.49
C LEU A 864 -12.99 -12.61 32.68
N GLU A 865 -12.74 -13.42 33.69
CA GLU A 865 -13.40 -14.71 33.88
C GLU A 865 -13.93 -14.81 35.30
N TRP A 866 -15.21 -15.14 35.43
CA TRP A 866 -15.88 -15.45 36.70
C TRP A 866 -16.07 -16.95 36.80
N GLY A 867 -15.50 -17.56 37.84
CA GLY A 867 -15.62 -18.99 38.13
C GLY A 867 -16.41 -19.24 39.42
N TYR A 868 -17.39 -20.15 39.34
CA TYR A 868 -18.22 -20.61 40.45
C TYR A 868 -17.86 -22.05 40.82
N VAL A 869 -17.73 -22.33 42.12
CA VAL A 869 -17.36 -23.65 42.65
C VAL A 869 -18.60 -24.52 42.81
N LEU A 870 -18.70 -25.60 42.04
CA LEU A 870 -19.88 -26.48 42.01
C LEU A 870 -19.87 -27.48 43.16
N ASP A 871 -18.70 -27.94 43.58
CA ASP A 871 -18.46 -28.86 44.68
C ASP A 871 -17.79 -28.13 45.87
N ARG A 872 -18.43 -27.04 46.30
CA ARG A 872 -17.92 -26.16 47.36
C ARG A 872 -17.76 -26.91 48.68
N LYS A 873 -16.59 -26.80 49.31
CA LYS A 873 -16.34 -27.30 50.68
C LYS A 873 -16.56 -26.19 51.71
N GLU A 874 -16.73 -26.57 52.97
CA GLU A 874 -16.86 -25.61 54.07
C GLU A 874 -15.63 -24.69 54.17
N GLY A 875 -15.84 -23.40 54.41
CA GLY A 875 -14.77 -22.39 54.45
C GLY A 875 -14.27 -21.90 53.08
N GLU A 876 -14.66 -22.53 51.96
CA GLU A 876 -14.28 -22.06 50.62
C GLU A 876 -15.22 -20.96 50.09
N PRO A 877 -14.71 -19.94 49.36
CA PRO A 877 -15.55 -18.99 48.64
C PRO A 877 -16.39 -19.66 47.55
N ALA A 878 -17.62 -19.16 47.33
CA ALA A 878 -18.52 -19.72 46.32
C ALA A 878 -18.10 -19.39 44.88
N SER A 879 -17.43 -18.26 44.66
CA SER A 879 -16.98 -17.83 43.33
C SER A 879 -15.83 -16.83 43.43
N ARG A 880 -15.09 -16.64 42.32
CA ARG A 880 -14.04 -15.62 42.19
C ARG A 880 -14.05 -14.99 40.81
N TRP A 881 -13.58 -13.75 40.75
CA TRP A 881 -13.25 -13.05 39.50
C TRP A 881 -11.73 -13.08 39.30
N GLU A 882 -11.31 -13.35 38.07
CA GLU A 882 -9.92 -13.29 37.65
C GLU A 882 -9.83 -12.45 36.37
N PHE A 883 -8.80 -11.63 36.26
CA PHE A 883 -8.57 -10.86 35.05
C PHE A 883 -7.09 -10.82 34.68
N THR A 884 -6.81 -10.73 33.38
CA THR A 884 -5.46 -10.55 32.85
C THR A 884 -5.53 -9.63 31.64
N ILE A 885 -4.64 -8.64 31.55
CA ILE A 885 -4.56 -7.67 30.46
C ILE A 885 -3.13 -7.64 29.93
N GLY A 886 -2.89 -8.09 28.70
CA GLY A 886 -1.56 -8.15 28.09
C GLY A 886 -1.08 -9.59 27.90
N MET A 887 0.14 -9.78 27.42
CA MET A 887 0.69 -11.12 27.15
C MET A 887 1.12 -11.83 28.44
N PHE A 888 0.14 -12.25 29.24
CA PHE A 888 0.30 -13.28 30.25
C PHE A 888 0.28 -14.63 29.53
N MET A 889 1.41 -15.34 29.51
CA MET A 889 1.45 -16.72 29.01
C MET A 889 1.13 -17.70 30.13
#